data_AF-A0A0G1HLZ3-F1
#
_entry.id   AF-A0A0G1HLZ3-F1
#
_cell.length_a   1.000
_cell.length_b   1.000
_cell.length_c   1.000
_cell.angle_alpha   90.00
_cell.angle_beta   90.00
_cell.angle_gamma   90.00
#
_symmetry.space_group_name_H-M   'P 1'
#
loop_
_entity.id
_entity.type
_entity.pdbx_description
1 polymer ?
#
loop_
_entity_poly.entity_id
_entity_poly.type
_entity_poly.pdbx_seq_one_letter_code
_entity_poly.pdbx_strand_id
1 'polypeptide(L)'
;MSMPKTLSSQSVKRYIVHAVFIIGVLFFLGAGCGEIISELPPKPVSPRSVEPVNARETILKELRAQSEIKRFANTKELRAFLEERVEERGYGYRQMMTGDISVMKSDFTESAPSATPSQAATDYSRTNIQVEGVDEGDIVKTDGEYIYTISENSVVIMKAYPADSAEVSSRITFDSPPQGFYITGDRLIVYGYDNRVYAAEQKVGAGIAVMPGPIIRPGSAFAFVRIFDISDRRNPKEARNFSFEGNYTNSRMIGDYLYFVTTSYNNIYGISDDESPLPLLLERGTPISMEDENAPNAYYFDFPYQSYQFTAVSAINVMDNSVSITREVYLLDSAQTMYVSPQNLYLTYTKYLNEYDVRMDIARELVAPRLNDRDKERIQKIEAADSAVLSKEEKLQKIDAIIQRYIARLPETEQNALNHEITRVVKETYQNIARELEKTVIHKIGLNGSELKYQTFGEVPGAVLNQFSMDENGGYFRIATTKNRSWSIFLDENSLERDSYSNLYILDSGLKTVGSIEGLARGERIYSARFMQGRAYLVTFKQTDPLFVIDVSEPTAPRVLGELKIPGFSQYLHPYDDTTLIGFGRDTEARPDGGVVQKGLKLSLFDVSDVSAPREIDSYLWQSSRTYSIALNDHHAFLFSRDKNLLVIPFEDYETIARPEFSRGALVFSLTKDGFSFKANISHGSDYNSAIVRALYIGDNLYALSGAYATIHALVDIRELERIGLQ
;
A
#
# COMPACT_ATOMS: atom_id res chain seq x y z
N MET A 1 20.31 39.21 50.80
CA MET A 1 19.60 39.16 52.10
C MET A 1 18.10 39.07 51.80
N SER A 2 17.28 38.17 52.34
CA SER A 2 17.55 36.98 53.17
C SER A 2 16.37 36.00 53.07
N MET A 3 16.65 34.70 52.97
CA MET A 3 15.72 33.60 53.36
C MET A 3 15.55 33.56 54.91
N PRO A 4 14.93 32.55 55.59
CA PRO A 4 14.23 31.31 55.15
C PRO A 4 12.91 30.94 55.88
N LYS A 5 12.26 29.84 55.44
CA LYS A 5 11.87 28.63 56.21
C LYS A 5 10.79 27.85 55.41
N THR A 6 11.00 26.69 54.76
CA THR A 6 11.54 25.34 55.11
C THR A 6 10.62 24.46 55.95
N LEU A 7 10.52 23.17 55.54
CA LEU A 7 9.97 21.97 56.22
C LEU A 7 8.43 21.77 56.11
N SER A 8 7.88 20.56 55.94
CA SER A 8 8.48 19.24 55.63
C SER A 8 7.41 18.21 55.20
N SER A 9 7.83 17.04 54.75
CA SER A 9 7.03 15.94 54.18
C SER A 9 6.24 15.06 55.17
N GLN A 10 5.35 14.23 54.59
CA GLN A 10 4.94 12.84 54.96
C GLN A 10 3.57 12.53 55.63
N SER A 11 2.76 11.77 54.85
CA SER A 11 2.10 10.49 55.21
C SER A 11 0.79 10.43 56.03
N VAL A 12 -0.36 10.14 55.36
CA VAL A 12 -1.43 9.13 55.67
C VAL A 12 -2.26 8.94 54.35
N LYS A 13 -2.22 7.83 53.59
CA LYS A 13 -2.79 6.45 53.68
C LYS A 13 -4.30 6.24 53.39
N ARG A 14 -4.58 5.26 52.46
CA ARG A 14 -5.81 4.45 52.17
C ARG A 14 -6.85 5.00 51.15
N TYR A 15 -7.15 4.36 49.99
CA TYR A 15 -7.75 3.02 49.63
C TYR A 15 -9.27 3.16 49.32
N ILE A 16 -9.96 2.51 48.34
CA ILE A 16 -9.70 1.54 47.22
C ILE A 16 -10.65 1.96 46.02
N VAL A 17 -10.60 1.49 44.75
CA VAL A 17 -11.27 0.30 44.10
C VAL A 17 -11.02 0.47 42.57
N HIS A 18 -10.18 -0.36 41.89
CA HIS A 18 -10.53 -1.47 40.94
C HIS A 18 -11.32 -1.09 39.66
N ALA A 19 -11.31 -1.79 38.51
CA ALA A 19 -10.46 -2.85 37.89
C ALA A 19 -11.16 -3.27 36.54
N VAL A 20 -10.65 -4.07 35.59
CA VAL A 20 -9.33 -4.52 35.04
C VAL A 20 -9.66 -5.28 33.74
N PHE A 21 -8.87 -5.17 32.65
CA PHE A 21 -8.78 -6.23 31.62
C PHE A 21 -7.47 -6.17 30.79
N ILE A 22 -6.45 -6.90 31.25
CA ILE A 22 -5.34 -7.38 30.39
C ILE A 22 -5.01 -8.82 30.83
N ILE A 23 -5.03 -9.74 29.87
CA ILE A 23 -4.52 -11.11 29.94
C ILE A 23 -3.37 -11.15 28.91
N GLY A 24 -2.22 -11.79 29.12
CA GLY A 24 -1.76 -12.58 30.26
C GLY A 24 -0.41 -13.23 29.95
N VAL A 25 0.63 -12.44 29.67
CA VAL A 25 1.99 -12.94 29.41
C VAL A 25 2.72 -13.12 30.75
N LEU A 26 3.00 -14.36 31.13
CA LEU A 26 3.63 -14.71 32.39
C LEU A 26 5.05 -15.24 32.17
N PHE A 27 6.01 -14.31 32.11
CA PHE A 27 7.44 -14.64 32.23
C PHE A 27 7.80 -14.76 33.72
N PHE A 28 8.31 -15.92 34.14
CA PHE A 28 8.95 -16.07 35.44
C PHE A 28 10.42 -15.66 35.36
N LEU A 29 10.73 -14.43 35.81
CA LEU A 29 12.09 -14.01 36.13
C LEU A 29 12.43 -14.44 37.58
N GLY A 30 13.05 -15.61 37.72
CA GLY A 30 13.60 -16.07 39.00
C GLY A 30 14.95 -15.42 39.30
N ALA A 31 14.95 -14.27 39.98
CA ALA A 31 16.17 -13.69 40.53
C ALA A 31 16.58 -14.41 41.83
N GLY A 32 17.56 -15.31 41.74
CA GLY A 32 18.23 -15.93 42.88
C GLY A 32 19.61 -15.32 43.11
N CYS A 33 19.78 -14.58 44.22
CA CYS A 33 21.11 -14.12 44.64
C CYS A 33 21.91 -15.32 45.19
N GLY A 34 23.21 -15.36 44.93
CA GLY A 34 23.96 -16.62 44.94
C GLY A 34 24.44 -17.13 46.31
N GLU A 35 24.60 -18.45 46.38
CA GLU A 35 25.58 -19.13 47.24
C GLU A 35 26.36 -20.14 46.39
N ILE A 36 27.67 -20.22 46.58
CA ILE A 36 28.54 -21.15 45.86
C ILE A 36 28.54 -22.47 46.63
N ILE A 37 27.86 -23.50 46.10
CA ILE A 37 27.99 -24.88 46.56
C ILE A 37 28.50 -25.73 45.40
N SER A 38 29.68 -26.32 45.60
CA SER A 38 30.34 -27.18 44.62
C SER A 38 29.88 -28.63 44.79
N GLU A 39 28.97 -29.10 43.93
CA GLU A 39 28.70 -30.53 43.77
C GLU A 39 28.76 -30.98 42.30
N LEU A 40 28.87 -32.30 42.12
CA LEU A 40 29.48 -32.99 40.97
C LEU A 40 28.72 -32.78 39.64
N PRO A 41 29.42 -32.84 38.48
CA PRO A 41 28.77 -32.74 37.19
C PRO A 41 27.82 -33.94 36.96
N PRO A 42 26.59 -33.71 36.46
CA PRO A 42 25.72 -34.80 36.05
C PRO A 42 26.38 -35.58 34.90
N LYS A 43 26.22 -36.91 34.90
CA LYS A 43 26.73 -37.76 33.82
C LYS A 43 26.15 -37.29 32.48
N PRO A 44 26.95 -37.26 31.39
CA PRO A 44 26.43 -36.94 30.07
C PRO A 44 25.46 -38.04 29.62
N VAL A 45 24.16 -37.75 29.67
CA VAL A 45 23.19 -38.42 28.83
C VAL A 45 23.52 -37.99 27.41
N SER A 46 23.87 -38.94 26.54
CA SER A 46 24.19 -38.59 25.14
C SER A 46 22.97 -37.92 24.51
N PRO A 47 23.06 -36.67 24.00
CA PRO A 47 21.99 -36.13 23.20
C PRO A 47 21.84 -37.02 21.97
N ARG A 48 20.71 -37.70 21.84
CA ARG A 48 20.31 -38.24 20.55
C ARG A 48 20.03 -37.02 19.67
N SER A 49 21.00 -36.69 18.81
CA SER A 49 20.85 -35.69 17.77
C SER A 49 19.83 -36.20 16.74
N VAL A 50 18.55 -36.04 17.06
CA VAL A 50 17.49 -36.05 16.07
C VAL A 50 17.57 -34.68 15.40
N GLU A 51 18.09 -34.65 14.18
CA GLU A 51 17.94 -33.45 13.35
C GLU A 51 16.45 -33.28 13.03
N PRO A 52 15.86 -32.11 13.30
CA PRO A 52 14.42 -31.83 13.14
C PRO A 52 14.12 -31.46 11.68
N VAL A 53 14.53 -32.34 10.76
CA VAL A 53 14.47 -32.10 9.31
C VAL A 53 13.01 -31.94 8.86
N ASN A 54 12.07 -32.63 9.50
CA ASN A 54 10.66 -32.62 9.07
C ASN A 54 9.94 -31.30 9.39
N ALA A 55 10.07 -30.71 10.58
CA ALA A 55 9.43 -29.43 10.87
C ALA A 55 9.90 -28.34 9.90
N ARG A 56 11.21 -28.27 9.62
CA ARG A 56 11.77 -27.30 8.65
C ARG A 56 11.21 -27.51 7.25
N GLU A 57 11.21 -28.75 6.74
CA GLU A 57 10.66 -29.05 5.42
C GLU A 57 9.14 -28.79 5.34
N THR A 58 8.41 -29.05 6.42
CA THR A 58 6.96 -28.79 6.52
C THR A 58 6.68 -27.29 6.47
N ILE A 59 7.37 -26.48 7.28
CA ILE A 59 7.27 -25.02 7.27
C ILE A 59 7.58 -24.45 5.88
N LEU A 60 8.68 -24.89 5.24
CA LEU A 60 9.04 -24.43 3.89
C LEU A 60 8.04 -24.88 2.82
N LYS A 61 7.38 -26.03 3.00
CA LYS A 61 6.33 -26.51 2.09
C LYS A 61 5.04 -25.70 2.25
N GLU A 62 4.61 -25.42 3.48
CA GLU A 62 3.45 -24.56 3.76
C GLU A 62 3.67 -23.15 3.21
N LEU A 63 4.86 -22.56 3.42
CA LEU A 63 5.21 -21.26 2.88
C LEU A 63 5.19 -21.20 1.35
N ARG A 64 5.44 -22.31 0.64
CA ARG A 64 5.30 -22.37 -0.83
C ARG A 64 3.85 -22.49 -1.27
N ALA A 65 3.07 -23.35 -0.61
CA ALA A 65 1.64 -23.51 -0.90
C ALA A 65 0.87 -22.19 -0.73
N GLN A 66 1.29 -21.34 0.22
CA GLN A 66 0.79 -19.97 0.45
C GLN A 66 0.93 -19.01 -0.74
N SER A 67 1.69 -19.36 -1.77
CA SER A 67 1.95 -18.50 -2.95
C SER A 67 1.53 -19.14 -4.27
N GLU A 68 1.11 -20.40 -4.27
CA GLU A 68 0.50 -21.05 -5.44
C GLU A 68 -0.96 -20.63 -5.58
N ILE A 69 -1.34 -20.13 -6.76
CA ILE A 69 -2.73 -19.78 -7.06
C ILE A 69 -3.59 -21.03 -7.23
N LYS A 70 -4.81 -20.97 -6.69
CA LYS A 70 -5.87 -21.94 -6.93
C LYS A 70 -7.09 -21.23 -7.49
N ARG A 71 -7.92 -21.96 -8.23
CA ARG A 71 -9.21 -21.50 -8.74
C ARG A 71 -10.30 -22.36 -8.11
N PHE A 72 -11.40 -21.75 -7.67
CA PHE A 72 -12.57 -22.49 -7.21
C PHE A 72 -13.23 -23.21 -8.39
N ALA A 73 -13.53 -24.50 -8.21
CA ALA A 73 -14.17 -25.33 -9.22
C ALA A 73 -15.68 -25.07 -9.34
N ASN A 74 -16.30 -24.35 -8.41
CA ASN A 74 -17.70 -23.90 -8.47
C ASN A 74 -18.00 -22.88 -7.35
N THR A 75 -19.13 -22.18 -7.46
CA THR A 75 -19.59 -21.21 -6.46
C THR A 75 -19.89 -21.83 -5.09
N LYS A 76 -20.25 -23.11 -5.03
CA LYS A 76 -20.50 -23.83 -3.77
C LYS A 76 -19.20 -24.11 -2.99
N GLU A 77 -18.10 -24.44 -3.68
CA GLU A 77 -16.78 -24.58 -3.06
C GLU A 77 -16.30 -23.23 -2.49
N LEU A 78 -16.44 -22.15 -3.27
CA LEU A 78 -16.16 -20.80 -2.80
C LEU A 78 -16.99 -20.42 -1.56
N ARG A 79 -18.29 -20.71 -1.56
CA ARG A 79 -19.17 -20.46 -0.41
C ARG A 79 -18.71 -21.22 0.83
N ALA A 80 -18.46 -22.52 0.72
CA ALA A 80 -18.00 -23.34 1.83
C ALA A 80 -16.64 -22.86 2.40
N PHE A 81 -15.71 -22.44 1.53
CA PHE A 81 -14.43 -21.86 1.93
C PHE A 81 -14.60 -20.55 2.72
N LEU A 82 -15.57 -19.71 2.34
CA LEU A 82 -15.86 -18.46 3.06
C LEU A 82 -16.54 -18.73 4.41
N GLU A 83 -17.47 -19.69 4.46
CA GLU A 83 -18.18 -20.10 5.68
C GLU A 83 -17.21 -20.65 6.74
N GLU A 84 -16.33 -21.59 6.37
CA GLU A 84 -15.29 -22.15 7.25
C GLU A 84 -14.45 -21.06 7.95
N ARG A 85 -13.98 -20.07 7.20
CA ARG A 85 -13.10 -18.99 7.70
C ARG A 85 -13.83 -17.87 8.44
N VAL A 86 -15.14 -17.74 8.26
CA VAL A 86 -15.98 -16.81 9.02
C VAL A 86 -16.27 -17.37 10.41
N GLU A 87 -16.47 -18.68 10.54
CA GLU A 87 -16.65 -19.34 11.84
C GLU A 87 -15.37 -19.31 12.70
N GLU A 88 -14.17 -19.37 12.10
CA GLU A 88 -12.90 -19.19 12.83
C GLU A 88 -12.76 -17.83 13.55
N ARG A 89 -13.52 -16.79 13.16
CA ARG A 89 -13.54 -15.48 13.85
C ARG A 89 -14.46 -15.44 15.08
N GLY A 90 -15.10 -16.57 15.42
CA GLY A 90 -16.30 -16.72 16.24
C GLY A 90 -16.27 -16.36 17.73
N TYR A 91 -15.40 -15.46 18.21
CA TYR A 91 -15.47 -14.94 19.59
C TYR A 91 -15.30 -13.42 19.74
N GLY A 92 -14.58 -12.73 18.85
CA GLY A 92 -14.40 -11.26 18.93
C GLY A 92 -15.57 -10.44 18.36
N TYR A 93 -16.24 -10.96 17.34
CA TYR A 93 -17.17 -10.18 16.49
C TYR A 93 -18.41 -9.67 17.23
N ARG A 94 -18.84 -10.36 18.30
CA ARG A 94 -20.08 -10.03 19.03
C ARG A 94 -19.95 -8.77 19.93
N GLN A 95 -18.74 -8.27 20.17
CA GLN A 95 -18.49 -7.10 21.01
C GLN A 95 -18.26 -5.80 20.21
N MET A 96 -18.00 -5.89 18.89
CA MET A 96 -17.66 -4.73 18.06
C MET A 96 -18.88 -3.91 17.57
N MET A 97 -20.11 -4.32 17.93
CA MET A 97 -21.35 -3.65 17.57
C MET A 97 -21.80 -2.58 18.59
N THR A 98 -21.01 -2.27 19.62
CA THR A 98 -21.36 -1.30 20.67
C THR A 98 -20.21 -0.37 21.10
N GLY A 99 -19.24 -0.10 20.22
CA GLY A 99 -18.11 0.80 20.50
C GLY A 99 -17.69 1.59 19.26
N ASP A 100 -17.39 2.88 19.44
CA ASP A 100 -17.25 3.85 18.35
C ASP A 100 -16.18 3.49 17.30
N ILE A 101 -16.59 3.51 16.03
CA ILE A 101 -15.70 3.30 14.88
C ILE A 101 -14.83 4.55 14.70
N SER A 102 -13.59 4.47 15.20
CA SER A 102 -12.55 5.46 14.93
C SER A 102 -11.94 5.21 13.56
N VAL A 103 -12.41 5.94 12.54
CA VAL A 103 -11.91 5.83 11.16
C VAL A 103 -10.48 6.36 11.05
N MET A 104 -9.50 5.46 10.90
CA MET A 104 -8.17 5.84 10.39
C MET A 104 -8.18 5.80 8.86
N LYS A 105 -8.10 6.97 8.24
CA LYS A 105 -7.83 7.12 6.81
C LYS A 105 -6.45 6.54 6.48
N SER A 106 -6.38 5.81 5.36
CA SER A 106 -5.15 5.52 4.63
C SER A 106 -5.35 6.05 3.21
N ASP A 107 -4.59 7.08 2.85
CA ASP A 107 -4.68 7.81 1.57
C ASP A 107 -3.34 7.68 0.83
N PHE A 108 -3.26 6.95 -0.30
CA PHE A 108 -2.07 6.88 -1.18
C PHE A 108 -2.44 6.50 -2.63
N THR A 109 -1.85 7.15 -3.64
CA THR A 109 -1.52 6.58 -4.97
C THR A 109 -0.62 7.52 -5.80
N GLU A 110 0.26 6.97 -6.65
CA GLU A 110 1.48 7.62 -7.19
C GLU A 110 1.65 7.53 -8.74
N SER A 111 2.61 8.22 -9.39
CA SER A 111 3.02 8.13 -10.84
C SER A 111 4.21 9.04 -11.38
N ALA A 112 4.70 8.80 -12.62
CA ALA A 112 5.60 9.56 -13.56
C ALA A 112 6.58 8.58 -14.28
N PRO A 113 7.09 8.74 -15.56
CA PRO A 113 6.87 9.70 -16.68
C PRO A 113 6.59 8.96 -18.05
N SER A 114 7.03 9.31 -19.30
CA SER A 114 6.85 10.45 -20.25
C SER A 114 6.96 9.90 -21.72
N ALA A 115 6.82 10.71 -22.81
CA ALA A 115 6.72 10.22 -24.22
C ALA A 115 7.12 11.23 -25.34
N THR A 116 7.14 10.86 -26.65
CA THR A 116 7.08 11.77 -27.87
C THR A 116 7.02 11.00 -29.22
N PRO A 117 6.68 11.60 -30.41
CA PRO A 117 5.80 12.76 -30.74
C PRO A 117 4.85 12.55 -31.98
N SER A 118 4.11 13.62 -32.35
CA SER A 118 3.29 13.88 -33.58
C SER A 118 1.77 13.67 -33.39
N GLN A 119 0.85 14.57 -33.79
CA GLN A 119 0.90 15.62 -34.84
C GLN A 119 0.39 16.99 -34.31
N ALA A 120 0.55 18.08 -35.08
CA ALA A 120 0.42 19.46 -34.59
C ALA A 120 -0.93 19.82 -33.92
N ALA A 121 -0.88 19.94 -32.58
CA ALA A 121 -1.90 20.54 -31.72
C ALA A 121 -1.22 21.56 -30.77
N THR A 122 -2.01 22.32 -30.01
CA THR A 122 -1.50 23.23 -28.97
C THR A 122 -0.58 22.48 -28.00
N ASP A 123 0.51 23.10 -27.57
CA ASP A 123 1.44 22.56 -26.56
C ASP A 123 0.77 22.55 -25.17
N TYR A 124 0.84 21.47 -24.39
CA TYR A 124 0.25 21.39 -23.04
C TYR A 124 0.89 20.32 -22.16
N SER A 125 0.84 20.50 -20.83
CA SER A 125 1.26 19.47 -19.87
C SER A 125 0.26 18.33 -19.78
N ARG A 126 0.77 17.10 -19.77
CA ARG A 126 0.03 15.93 -19.32
C ARG A 126 0.20 15.74 -17.82
N THR A 127 -0.66 14.92 -17.23
CA THR A 127 -0.38 14.33 -15.93
C THR A 127 0.92 13.52 -16.00
N ASN A 128 1.68 13.53 -14.92
CA ASN A 128 2.64 12.46 -14.67
C ASN A 128 1.91 11.10 -14.78
N ILE A 129 2.54 10.04 -15.32
CA ILE A 129 2.03 8.64 -15.38
C ILE A 129 3.16 7.65 -15.09
N GLN A 130 3.00 6.57 -14.33
CA GLN A 130 4.14 5.73 -13.86
C GLN A 130 4.93 5.10 -15.01
N VAL A 131 4.21 4.63 -16.02
CA VAL A 131 4.77 3.86 -17.13
C VAL A 131 4.22 4.43 -18.43
N GLU A 132 5.10 4.65 -19.40
CA GLU A 132 4.70 5.15 -20.71
C GLU A 132 3.66 4.20 -21.36
N GLY A 133 2.57 4.78 -21.88
CA GLY A 133 1.47 4.03 -22.48
C GLY A 133 0.46 3.44 -21.49
N VAL A 134 0.66 3.63 -20.18
CA VAL A 134 -0.30 3.25 -19.12
C VAL A 134 -0.79 4.52 -18.44
N ASP A 135 -1.97 5.02 -18.83
CA ASP A 135 -2.56 6.22 -18.25
C ASP A 135 -3.20 5.94 -16.86
N GLU A 136 -3.27 6.99 -16.05
CA GLU A 136 -3.72 6.94 -14.65
C GLU A 136 -4.81 7.98 -14.39
N GLY A 137 -5.79 7.64 -13.54
CA GLY A 137 -6.92 8.53 -13.26
C GLY A 137 -6.50 9.69 -12.37
N ASP A 138 -6.96 10.91 -12.71
CA ASP A 138 -6.66 12.12 -11.95
C ASP A 138 -7.92 12.99 -11.75
N ILE A 139 -7.85 13.96 -10.84
CA ILE A 139 -8.88 14.95 -10.55
C ILE A 139 -8.84 16.17 -11.49
N VAL A 140 -7.76 16.33 -12.28
CA VAL A 140 -7.63 17.36 -13.33
C VAL A 140 -6.92 16.76 -14.55
N LYS A 141 -7.48 16.93 -15.76
CA LYS A 141 -6.77 16.67 -17.03
C LYS A 141 -7.08 17.74 -18.07
N THR A 142 -6.31 17.78 -19.15
CA THR A 142 -6.54 18.66 -20.30
C THR A 142 -6.29 17.94 -21.63
N ASP A 143 -7.03 18.33 -22.67
CA ASP A 143 -6.81 17.93 -24.07
C ASP A 143 -6.13 19.04 -24.91
N GLY A 144 -5.67 20.12 -24.27
CA GLY A 144 -5.02 21.27 -24.92
C GLY A 144 -5.96 22.38 -25.39
N GLU A 145 -7.29 22.16 -25.37
CA GLU A 145 -8.30 23.22 -25.53
C GLU A 145 -9.20 23.34 -24.30
N TYR A 146 -9.55 22.20 -23.70
CA TYR A 146 -10.39 22.08 -22.51
C TYR A 146 -9.58 21.63 -21.29
N ILE A 147 -10.03 22.06 -20.12
CA ILE A 147 -9.61 21.53 -18.82
C ILE A 147 -10.83 20.87 -18.19
N TYR A 148 -10.62 19.66 -17.70
CA TYR A 148 -11.58 18.86 -16.95
C TYR A 148 -11.11 18.90 -15.50
N THR A 149 -11.99 19.19 -14.55
CA THR A 149 -11.64 19.23 -13.11
C THR A 149 -12.80 18.76 -12.25
N ILE A 150 -12.51 18.05 -11.16
CA ILE A 150 -13.51 17.79 -10.12
C ILE A 150 -13.69 19.04 -9.26
N SER A 151 -14.95 19.40 -8.99
CA SER A 151 -15.36 20.45 -8.07
C SER A 151 -16.62 19.99 -7.34
N GLU A 152 -16.53 19.81 -6.03
CA GLU A 152 -17.58 19.20 -5.20
C GLU A 152 -18.05 17.84 -5.77
N ASN A 153 -19.35 17.68 -6.01
CA ASN A 153 -19.92 16.48 -6.61
C ASN A 153 -20.00 16.54 -8.16
N SER A 154 -19.24 17.42 -8.82
CA SER A 154 -19.31 17.61 -10.27
C SER A 154 -17.95 17.47 -10.96
N VAL A 155 -17.95 16.96 -12.19
CA VAL A 155 -16.87 17.19 -13.15
C VAL A 155 -17.23 18.44 -13.95
N VAL A 156 -16.40 19.47 -13.86
CA VAL A 156 -16.51 20.73 -14.61
C VAL A 156 -15.67 20.60 -15.88
N ILE A 157 -16.27 20.88 -17.02
CA ILE A 157 -15.59 20.97 -18.31
C ILE A 157 -15.46 22.45 -18.66
N MET A 158 -14.24 22.97 -18.60
CA MET A 158 -13.91 24.36 -18.88
C MET A 158 -13.25 24.45 -20.25
N LYS A 159 -13.75 25.30 -21.15
CA LYS A 159 -12.97 25.71 -22.32
C LYS A 159 -11.86 26.62 -21.78
N ALA A 160 -10.61 26.18 -21.89
CA ALA A 160 -9.48 26.79 -21.21
C ALA A 160 -8.59 27.62 -22.14
N TYR A 161 -8.64 27.36 -23.45
CA TYR A 161 -7.81 28.02 -24.46
C TYR A 161 -8.66 28.58 -25.62
N PRO A 162 -8.37 29.79 -26.12
CA PRO A 162 -7.40 30.76 -25.59
C PRO A 162 -7.90 31.40 -24.29
N ALA A 163 -6.95 31.78 -23.41
CA ALA A 163 -7.21 32.15 -22.02
C ALA A 163 -8.12 33.38 -21.82
N ASP A 164 -8.12 34.31 -22.79
CA ASP A 164 -8.99 35.50 -22.81
C ASP A 164 -10.46 35.20 -23.12
N SER A 165 -10.76 33.95 -23.51
CA SER A 165 -12.10 33.43 -23.79
C SER A 165 -12.47 32.22 -22.91
N ALA A 166 -11.70 31.99 -21.84
CA ALA A 166 -11.87 30.80 -21.02
C ALA A 166 -13.20 30.86 -20.22
N GLU A 167 -14.00 29.80 -20.32
CA GLU A 167 -15.36 29.72 -19.76
C GLU A 167 -15.70 28.30 -19.31
N VAL A 168 -16.60 28.15 -18.33
CA VAL A 168 -17.19 26.85 -18.01
C VAL A 168 -18.14 26.44 -19.14
N SER A 169 -17.77 25.39 -19.88
CA SER A 169 -18.52 24.86 -21.02
C SER A 169 -19.68 23.95 -20.59
N SER A 170 -19.48 23.11 -19.58
CA SER A 170 -20.53 22.28 -18.98
C SER A 170 -20.14 21.78 -17.58
N ARG A 171 -21.11 21.23 -16.85
CA ARG A 171 -20.92 20.52 -15.58
C ARG A 171 -21.70 19.21 -15.60
N ILE A 172 -21.07 18.13 -15.16
CA ILE A 172 -21.70 16.82 -14.95
C ILE A 172 -21.77 16.58 -13.44
N THR A 173 -22.96 16.59 -12.87
CA THR A 173 -23.18 16.41 -11.42
C THR A 173 -23.54 14.97 -11.09
N PHE A 174 -22.97 14.45 -10.01
CA PHE A 174 -23.12 13.07 -9.54
C PHE A 174 -23.84 13.01 -8.19
N ASP A 175 -24.54 11.90 -7.92
CA ASP A 175 -25.19 11.61 -6.62
C ASP A 175 -24.19 11.49 -5.45
N SER A 176 -22.89 11.37 -5.74
CA SER A 176 -21.80 11.21 -4.79
C SER A 176 -20.49 11.74 -5.38
N PRO A 177 -19.52 12.15 -4.54
CA PRO A 177 -18.28 12.76 -5.03
C PRO A 177 -17.53 11.83 -6.01
N PRO A 178 -17.19 12.28 -7.24
CA PRO A 178 -16.22 11.58 -8.05
C PRO A 178 -14.84 11.64 -7.38
N GLN A 179 -14.03 10.60 -7.58
CA GLN A 179 -12.67 10.49 -7.03
C GLN A 179 -11.59 10.74 -8.09
N GLY A 180 -11.92 10.59 -9.37
CA GLY A 180 -11.03 10.89 -10.48
C GLY A 180 -11.66 10.52 -11.83
N PHE A 181 -10.94 10.79 -12.91
CA PHE A 181 -11.38 10.46 -14.25
C PHE A 181 -10.23 10.29 -15.26
N TYR A 182 -10.59 9.75 -16.42
CA TYR A 182 -9.76 9.62 -17.61
C TYR A 182 -10.38 10.39 -18.78
N ILE A 183 -9.53 10.84 -19.71
CA ILE A 183 -9.93 11.42 -21.01
C ILE A 183 -9.24 10.62 -22.12
N THR A 184 -9.99 10.07 -23.06
CA THR A 184 -9.44 9.54 -24.32
C THR A 184 -10.33 9.98 -25.49
N GLY A 185 -9.76 10.68 -26.48
CA GLY A 185 -10.52 11.22 -27.62
C GLY A 185 -11.80 11.96 -27.20
N ASP A 186 -12.96 11.38 -27.56
CA ASP A 186 -14.30 11.87 -27.22
C ASP A 186 -14.97 11.07 -26.08
N ARG A 187 -14.18 10.53 -25.15
CA ARG A 187 -14.64 9.83 -23.93
C ARG A 187 -14.10 10.50 -22.68
N LEU A 188 -15.01 10.72 -21.73
CA LEU A 188 -14.72 11.03 -20.34
C LEU A 188 -15.18 9.85 -19.48
N ILE A 189 -14.27 9.26 -18.71
CA ILE A 189 -14.55 8.12 -17.84
C ILE A 189 -14.35 8.54 -16.39
N VAL A 190 -15.45 8.72 -15.66
CA VAL A 190 -15.46 9.20 -14.27
C VAL A 190 -15.68 8.03 -13.31
N TYR A 191 -14.90 7.96 -12.25
CA TYR A 191 -15.08 6.98 -11.18
C TYR A 191 -15.16 7.65 -9.80
N GLY A 192 -15.75 6.94 -8.84
CA GLY A 192 -15.88 7.43 -7.47
C GLY A 192 -16.64 6.46 -6.57
N TYR A 193 -17.01 6.93 -5.39
CA TYR A 193 -17.78 6.17 -4.41
C TYR A 193 -19.28 6.41 -4.58
N ASP A 194 -20.11 5.38 -4.37
CA ASP A 194 -21.57 5.42 -4.49
C ASP A 194 -22.23 5.34 -3.11
N ASN A 195 -22.52 6.49 -2.48
CA ASN A 195 -23.08 6.55 -1.11
C ASN A 195 -24.56 6.10 -1.03
N ARG A 196 -25.20 5.76 -2.16
CA ARG A 196 -26.64 5.48 -2.19
C ARG A 196 -27.02 4.23 -1.39
N VAL A 197 -26.08 3.30 -1.19
CA VAL A 197 -26.24 2.11 -0.34
C VAL A 197 -26.42 2.49 1.13
N TYR A 198 -25.46 3.23 1.71
CA TYR A 198 -25.54 3.76 3.07
C TYR A 198 -26.82 4.58 3.30
N ALA A 199 -27.22 5.39 2.31
CA ALA A 199 -28.42 6.21 2.38
C ALA A 199 -29.74 5.40 2.27
N ALA A 200 -29.71 4.21 1.67
CA ALA A 200 -30.84 3.28 1.64
C ALA A 200 -30.98 2.52 2.97
N GLU A 201 -29.88 2.00 3.51
CA GLU A 201 -29.88 1.25 4.78
C GLU A 201 -30.36 2.09 5.97
N GLN A 202 -29.91 3.35 6.08
CA GLN A 202 -30.41 4.25 7.13
C GLN A 202 -31.93 4.50 7.07
N LYS A 203 -32.54 4.41 5.88
CA LYS A 203 -34.00 4.56 5.71
C LYS A 203 -34.76 3.29 6.11
N VAL A 204 -34.18 2.10 5.95
CA VAL A 204 -34.79 0.84 6.40
C VAL A 204 -34.90 0.80 7.93
N GLY A 205 -33.93 1.37 8.65
CA GLY A 205 -33.99 1.56 10.11
C GLY A 205 -35.14 2.43 10.63
N ALA A 206 -35.80 3.21 9.75
CA ALA A 206 -36.97 4.02 10.06
C ALA A 206 -38.33 3.33 9.74
N GLY A 207 -38.31 2.09 9.25
CA GLY A 207 -39.47 1.20 9.23
C GLY A 207 -40.55 1.48 8.18
N ILE A 208 -40.19 1.63 6.89
CA ILE A 208 -41.11 1.47 5.74
C ILE A 208 -40.37 0.88 4.51
N ALA A 209 -41.02 -0.11 3.90
CA ALA A 209 -40.90 -0.63 2.53
C ALA A 209 -39.53 -1.02 1.92
N VAL A 210 -39.49 -2.26 1.42
CA VAL A 210 -38.54 -2.77 0.41
C VAL A 210 -38.49 -1.80 -0.78
N MET A 211 -37.31 -1.28 -1.12
CA MET A 211 -37.12 -0.55 -2.38
C MET A 211 -37.17 -1.51 -3.56
N PRO A 212 -37.88 -1.19 -4.66
CA PRO A 212 -37.70 -1.86 -5.94
C PRO A 212 -36.38 -1.37 -6.55
N GLY A 213 -35.27 -1.96 -6.11
CA GLY A 213 -33.91 -1.72 -6.59
C GLY A 213 -33.14 -3.04 -6.68
N PRO A 214 -31.89 -3.02 -7.19
CA PRO A 214 -31.03 -4.19 -7.19
C PRO A 214 -30.88 -4.75 -5.77
N ILE A 215 -30.54 -6.04 -5.68
CA ILE A 215 -30.20 -6.69 -4.41
C ILE A 215 -28.93 -6.01 -3.88
N ILE A 216 -29.03 -5.25 -2.80
CA ILE A 216 -27.89 -4.59 -2.14
C ILE A 216 -27.64 -5.32 -0.83
N ARG A 217 -26.46 -5.93 -0.70
CA ARG A 217 -26.02 -6.60 0.53
C ARG A 217 -25.79 -5.56 1.64
N PRO A 218 -26.41 -5.70 2.82
CA PRO A 218 -26.25 -4.74 3.92
C PRO A 218 -24.78 -4.50 4.32
N GLY A 219 -24.39 -3.24 4.51
CA GLY A 219 -23.06 -2.79 4.89
C GLY A 219 -22.05 -2.71 3.73
N SER A 220 -22.48 -2.84 2.47
CA SER A 220 -21.57 -2.89 1.33
C SER A 220 -21.21 -1.51 0.77
N ALA A 221 -19.92 -1.23 0.68
CA ALA A 221 -19.42 -0.15 -0.17
C ALA A 221 -19.72 -0.45 -1.65
N PHE A 222 -19.94 0.59 -2.45
CA PHE A 222 -19.95 0.48 -3.91
C PHE A 222 -19.08 1.57 -4.53
N ALA A 223 -18.30 1.20 -5.53
CA ALA A 223 -17.63 2.12 -6.45
C ALA A 223 -18.44 2.25 -7.74
N PHE A 224 -18.32 3.38 -8.43
CA PHE A 224 -18.96 3.60 -9.71
C PHE A 224 -17.94 3.86 -10.82
N VAL A 225 -18.31 3.51 -12.06
CA VAL A 225 -17.69 4.00 -13.29
C VAL A 225 -18.79 4.53 -14.22
N ARG A 226 -18.61 5.72 -14.77
CA ARG A 226 -19.55 6.42 -15.67
C ARG A 226 -18.79 6.84 -16.90
N ILE A 227 -19.22 6.40 -18.08
CA ILE A 227 -18.57 6.68 -19.36
C ILE A 227 -19.46 7.63 -20.14
N PHE A 228 -18.91 8.79 -20.51
CA PHE A 228 -19.61 9.84 -21.25
C PHE A 228 -19.01 10.00 -22.65
N ASP A 229 -19.87 10.18 -23.64
CA ASP A 229 -19.49 10.79 -24.91
C ASP A 229 -19.41 12.31 -24.72
N ILE A 230 -18.25 12.89 -25.05
CA ILE A 230 -17.96 14.33 -24.91
C ILE A 230 -17.65 15.00 -26.26
N SER A 231 -18.00 14.37 -27.38
CA SER A 231 -17.86 14.96 -28.73
C SER A 231 -18.50 16.36 -28.83
N ASP A 232 -19.59 16.58 -28.09
CA ASP A 232 -20.08 17.91 -27.71
C ASP A 232 -19.76 18.20 -26.23
N ARG A 233 -18.65 18.91 -25.96
CA ARG A 233 -18.23 19.32 -24.60
C ARG A 233 -19.23 20.23 -23.87
N ARG A 234 -20.25 20.79 -24.55
CA ARG A 234 -21.34 21.56 -23.92
C ARG A 234 -22.51 20.68 -23.50
N ASN A 235 -22.62 19.47 -24.05
CA ASN A 235 -23.70 18.52 -23.76
C ASN A 235 -23.20 17.06 -23.67
N PRO A 236 -22.38 16.71 -22.64
CA PRO A 236 -21.92 15.35 -22.41
C PRO A 236 -23.07 14.34 -22.26
N LYS A 237 -22.93 13.14 -22.82
CA LYS A 237 -23.98 12.10 -22.80
C LYS A 237 -23.50 10.81 -22.16
N GLU A 238 -24.18 10.33 -21.13
CA GLU A 238 -23.84 9.07 -20.46
C GLU A 238 -24.08 7.86 -21.39
N ALA A 239 -22.99 7.24 -21.83
CA ALA A 239 -22.99 6.03 -22.66
C ALA A 239 -23.14 4.76 -21.81
N ARG A 240 -22.32 4.62 -20.74
CA ARG A 240 -22.34 3.46 -19.83
C ARG A 240 -22.24 3.86 -18.37
N ASN A 241 -22.74 2.99 -17.51
CA ASN A 241 -22.99 3.24 -16.10
C ASN A 241 -22.83 1.93 -15.33
N PHE A 242 -21.72 1.78 -14.63
CA PHE A 242 -21.40 0.60 -13.84
C PHE A 242 -21.35 0.92 -12.35
N SER A 243 -21.82 0.01 -11.50
CA SER A 243 -21.55 0.02 -10.07
C SER A 243 -20.97 -1.32 -9.64
N PHE A 244 -19.89 -1.28 -8.88
CA PHE A 244 -19.09 -2.41 -8.43
C PHE A 244 -19.19 -2.50 -6.91
N GLU A 245 -19.53 -3.67 -6.37
CA GLU A 245 -19.44 -3.89 -4.92
C GLU A 245 -17.97 -3.83 -4.47
N GLY A 246 -17.72 -3.10 -3.38
CA GLY A 246 -16.39 -2.79 -2.87
C GLY A 246 -16.01 -1.31 -3.01
N ASN A 247 -14.81 -1.01 -2.52
CA ASN A 247 -14.17 0.29 -2.63
C ASN A 247 -13.27 0.32 -3.87
N TYR A 248 -13.18 1.46 -4.54
CA TYR A 248 -12.10 1.71 -5.50
C TYR A 248 -10.75 1.64 -4.78
N THR A 249 -9.77 0.96 -5.38
CA THR A 249 -8.38 0.95 -4.89
C THR A 249 -7.41 1.51 -5.91
N ASN A 250 -7.49 1.05 -7.17
CA ASN A 250 -6.62 1.55 -8.22
C ASN A 250 -7.22 1.31 -9.61
N SER A 251 -6.70 1.99 -10.62
CA SER A 251 -7.04 1.73 -12.01
C SER A 251 -5.92 2.16 -12.95
N ARG A 252 -5.90 1.57 -14.15
CA ARG A 252 -4.98 1.93 -15.24
C ARG A 252 -5.70 1.84 -16.57
N MET A 253 -5.36 2.72 -17.49
CA MET A 253 -5.93 2.74 -18.83
C MET A 253 -4.86 2.48 -19.89
N ILE A 254 -5.08 1.50 -20.76
CA ILE A 254 -4.16 1.11 -21.84
C ILE A 254 -4.98 1.01 -23.13
N GLY A 255 -4.71 1.92 -24.07
CA GLY A 255 -5.51 2.06 -25.30
C GLY A 255 -6.99 2.28 -24.98
N ASP A 256 -7.86 1.43 -25.53
CA ASP A 256 -9.32 1.53 -25.38
C ASP A 256 -9.87 0.90 -24.08
N TYR A 257 -9.00 0.36 -23.22
CA TYR A 257 -9.40 -0.42 -22.05
C TYR A 257 -9.02 0.25 -20.72
N LEU A 258 -10.01 0.36 -19.83
CA LEU A 258 -9.81 0.66 -18.41
C LEU A 258 -9.74 -0.65 -17.62
N TYR A 259 -8.63 -0.87 -16.93
CA TYR A 259 -8.47 -1.89 -15.90
C TYR A 259 -8.80 -1.27 -14.55
N PHE A 260 -9.95 -1.61 -13.99
CA PHE A 260 -10.51 -1.05 -12.76
C PHE A 260 -10.44 -2.07 -11.62
N VAL A 261 -9.85 -1.69 -10.49
CA VAL A 261 -9.62 -2.58 -9.34
C VAL A 261 -10.45 -2.13 -8.14
N THR A 262 -11.29 -3.03 -7.62
CA THR A 262 -12.03 -2.82 -6.37
C THR A 262 -11.67 -3.86 -5.32
N THR A 263 -11.76 -3.47 -4.05
CA THR A 263 -11.67 -4.39 -2.91
C THR A 263 -12.95 -4.38 -2.08
N SER A 264 -13.49 -5.56 -1.77
CA SER A 264 -14.62 -5.71 -0.85
C SER A 264 -14.31 -6.69 0.26
N TYR A 265 -14.93 -6.48 1.42
CA TYR A 265 -14.90 -7.45 2.51
C TYR A 265 -15.67 -8.71 2.10
N ASN A 266 -15.20 -9.86 2.57
CA ASN A 266 -15.79 -11.17 2.31
C ASN A 266 -17.07 -11.43 3.13
N ASN A 267 -17.94 -10.43 3.28
CA ASN A 267 -19.11 -10.51 4.14
C ASN A 267 -20.23 -11.36 3.50
N ILE A 268 -20.24 -12.65 3.81
CA ILE A 268 -21.32 -13.56 3.43
C ILE A 268 -22.57 -13.45 4.31
N TYR A 269 -22.52 -12.73 5.44
CA TYR A 269 -23.68 -12.56 6.31
C TYR A 269 -24.76 -11.71 5.63
N GLY A 270 -25.85 -12.35 5.22
CA GLY A 270 -26.97 -11.72 4.51
C GLY A 270 -27.11 -12.12 3.04
N ILE A 271 -26.18 -12.93 2.51
CA ILE A 271 -26.29 -13.57 1.19
C ILE A 271 -27.05 -14.89 1.37
N SER A 272 -28.16 -15.09 0.65
CA SER A 272 -28.88 -16.38 0.67
C SER A 272 -28.12 -17.48 -0.08
N ASP A 273 -28.44 -18.75 0.18
CA ASP A 273 -27.72 -19.90 -0.39
C ASP A 273 -27.76 -19.95 -1.93
N ASP A 274 -28.80 -19.36 -2.54
CA ASP A 274 -29.05 -19.27 -3.98
C ASP A 274 -28.41 -18.05 -4.66
N GLU A 275 -27.83 -17.12 -3.91
CA GLU A 275 -27.06 -15.99 -4.46
C GLU A 275 -25.57 -16.38 -4.66
N SER A 276 -24.92 -15.80 -5.69
CA SER A 276 -23.46 -15.89 -5.82
C SER A 276 -22.79 -15.16 -4.64
N PRO A 277 -21.74 -15.72 -4.00
CA PRO A 277 -21.00 -15.05 -2.94
C PRO A 277 -20.01 -13.99 -3.46
N LEU A 278 -19.78 -13.90 -4.78
CA LEU A 278 -18.81 -12.96 -5.37
C LEU A 278 -19.34 -11.51 -5.35
N PRO A 279 -18.47 -10.48 -5.39
CA PRO A 279 -18.90 -9.09 -5.37
C PRO A 279 -19.85 -8.77 -6.53
N LEU A 280 -20.93 -8.05 -6.28
CA LEU A 280 -21.90 -7.66 -7.30
C LEU A 280 -21.29 -6.70 -8.33
N LEU A 281 -21.77 -6.82 -9.56
CA LEU A 281 -21.49 -5.90 -10.66
C LEU A 281 -22.79 -5.57 -11.35
N LEU A 282 -23.10 -4.28 -11.43
CA LEU A 282 -24.35 -3.75 -11.98
C LEU A 282 -24.04 -2.90 -13.21
N GLU A 283 -24.79 -3.06 -14.30
CA GLU A 283 -24.85 -2.08 -15.39
C GLU A 283 -26.24 -1.41 -15.39
N ARG A 284 -26.27 -0.07 -15.33
CA ARG A 284 -27.49 0.76 -15.19
C ARG A 284 -28.40 0.27 -14.04
N GLY A 285 -27.79 -0.19 -12.95
CA GLY A 285 -28.49 -0.71 -11.76
C GLY A 285 -29.04 -2.15 -11.89
N THR A 286 -28.81 -2.83 -13.02
CA THR A 286 -29.19 -4.25 -13.20
C THR A 286 -27.96 -5.14 -13.01
N PRO A 287 -28.02 -6.22 -12.19
CA PRO A 287 -26.92 -7.17 -12.08
C PRO A 287 -26.58 -7.80 -13.41
N ILE A 288 -25.29 -7.84 -13.76
CA ILE A 288 -24.79 -8.57 -14.93
C ILE A 288 -24.07 -9.84 -14.47
N SER A 289 -24.64 -11.00 -14.81
CA SER A 289 -23.97 -12.29 -14.55
C SER A 289 -22.81 -12.46 -15.52
N MET A 290 -21.62 -12.67 -14.96
CA MET A 290 -20.33 -12.75 -15.66
C MET A 290 -19.68 -14.13 -15.49
N GLU A 291 -20.30 -15.00 -14.70
CA GLU A 291 -19.66 -16.15 -14.07
C GLU A 291 -20.47 -17.41 -14.36
N ASP A 292 -19.78 -18.47 -14.77
CA ASP A 292 -20.32 -19.82 -14.75
C ASP A 292 -20.31 -20.32 -13.30
N GLU A 293 -21.46 -20.73 -12.76
CA GLU A 293 -21.56 -21.32 -11.42
C GLU A 293 -20.64 -22.54 -11.24
N ASN A 294 -20.31 -23.23 -12.34
CA ASN A 294 -19.45 -24.41 -12.40
C ASN A 294 -17.99 -24.07 -12.73
N ALA A 295 -17.65 -22.79 -12.90
CA ALA A 295 -16.28 -22.33 -13.15
C ALA A 295 -16.14 -20.82 -12.85
N PRO A 296 -16.37 -20.35 -11.60
CA PRO A 296 -16.23 -18.93 -11.27
C PRO A 296 -14.81 -18.43 -11.60
N ASN A 297 -14.70 -17.18 -12.04
CA ASN A 297 -13.40 -16.51 -12.22
C ASN A 297 -12.88 -16.00 -10.87
N ALA A 298 -12.84 -16.90 -9.88
CA ALA A 298 -12.49 -16.65 -8.50
C ALA A 298 -11.28 -17.50 -8.11
N TYR A 299 -10.25 -16.83 -7.61
CA TYR A 299 -8.97 -17.41 -7.28
C TYR A 299 -8.60 -17.15 -5.82
N TYR A 300 -7.87 -18.07 -5.21
CA TYR A 300 -7.41 -17.98 -3.83
C TYR A 300 -6.02 -18.61 -3.66
N PHE A 301 -5.46 -18.45 -2.46
CA PHE A 301 -4.15 -18.95 -2.07
C PHE A 301 -4.28 -19.67 -0.71
N ASP A 302 -3.43 -20.65 -0.40
CA ASP A 302 -3.48 -21.40 0.87
C ASP A 302 -2.92 -20.58 2.05
N PHE A 303 -3.44 -19.38 2.23
CA PHE A 303 -2.88 -18.39 3.15
C PHE A 303 -3.43 -18.58 4.60
N PRO A 304 -2.62 -18.27 5.63
CA PRO A 304 -2.95 -18.60 7.03
C PRO A 304 -3.62 -17.45 7.80
N TYR A 305 -3.77 -16.25 7.23
CA TYR A 305 -4.39 -15.12 7.93
C TYR A 305 -5.90 -15.22 8.01
N GLN A 306 -6.46 -14.45 8.95
CA GLN A 306 -7.89 -14.38 9.22
C GLN A 306 -8.59 -13.28 8.41
N SER A 307 -7.90 -12.55 7.53
CA SER A 307 -8.43 -11.36 6.83
C SER A 307 -8.14 -11.36 5.33
N TYR A 308 -9.11 -11.89 4.56
CA TYR A 308 -9.13 -11.79 3.10
C TYR A 308 -10.11 -10.73 2.62
N GLN A 309 -9.77 -10.10 1.51
CA GLN A 309 -10.67 -9.26 0.73
C GLN A 309 -10.79 -9.83 -0.69
N PHE A 310 -11.97 -9.70 -1.28
CA PHE A 310 -12.12 -9.91 -2.71
C PHE A 310 -11.46 -8.74 -3.42
N THR A 311 -10.46 -9.02 -4.24
CA THR A 311 -9.80 -8.04 -5.12
C THR A 311 -10.27 -8.32 -6.54
N ALA A 312 -11.17 -7.49 -7.06
CA ALA A 312 -11.74 -7.68 -8.38
C ALA A 312 -11.02 -6.79 -9.40
N VAL A 313 -10.36 -7.41 -10.39
CA VAL A 313 -9.79 -6.73 -11.55
C VAL A 313 -10.78 -6.83 -12.69
N SER A 314 -11.29 -5.68 -13.16
CA SER A 314 -12.28 -5.62 -14.24
C SER A 314 -11.73 -4.88 -15.46
N ALA A 315 -11.82 -5.47 -16.65
CA ALA A 315 -11.39 -4.83 -17.90
C ALA A 315 -12.61 -4.33 -18.70
N ILE A 316 -12.64 -3.02 -18.96
CA ILE A 316 -13.78 -2.30 -19.54
C ILE A 316 -13.33 -1.65 -20.85
N ASN A 317 -13.91 -2.02 -21.99
CA ASN A 317 -13.73 -1.22 -23.21
C ASN A 317 -14.55 0.08 -23.06
N VAL A 318 -13.89 1.23 -23.23
CA VAL A 318 -14.51 2.55 -23.02
C VAL A 318 -14.92 3.23 -24.34
N MET A 319 -14.51 2.67 -25.48
CA MET A 319 -14.79 3.19 -26.82
C MET A 319 -16.03 2.51 -27.43
N ASP A 320 -16.08 1.18 -27.36
CA ASP A 320 -17.16 0.33 -27.87
C ASP A 320 -18.08 -0.15 -26.74
N ASN A 321 -19.31 0.37 -26.76
CA ASN A 321 -20.32 0.05 -25.74
C ASN A 321 -20.94 -1.35 -25.90
N SER A 322 -20.70 -2.05 -27.01
CA SER A 322 -21.21 -3.41 -27.25
C SER A 322 -20.35 -4.50 -26.60
N VAL A 323 -19.09 -4.18 -26.27
CA VAL A 323 -18.17 -5.11 -25.61
C VAL A 323 -18.58 -5.31 -24.16
N SER A 324 -18.87 -6.56 -23.78
CA SER A 324 -19.05 -6.94 -22.39
C SER A 324 -17.78 -6.69 -21.58
N ILE A 325 -17.95 -6.17 -20.37
CA ILE A 325 -16.89 -6.13 -19.36
C ILE A 325 -16.41 -7.55 -19.04
N THR A 326 -15.13 -7.72 -18.69
CA THR A 326 -14.59 -8.97 -18.14
C THR A 326 -14.03 -8.73 -16.74
N ARG A 327 -14.00 -9.79 -15.91
CA ARG A 327 -13.59 -9.67 -14.51
C ARG A 327 -12.96 -10.96 -14.01
N GLU A 328 -11.90 -10.81 -13.23
CA GLU A 328 -11.33 -11.84 -12.38
C GLU A 328 -11.29 -11.36 -10.92
N VAL A 329 -11.54 -12.27 -9.98
CA VAL A 329 -11.61 -11.97 -8.55
C VAL A 329 -10.56 -12.80 -7.81
N TYR A 330 -9.73 -12.13 -7.03
CA TYR A 330 -8.62 -12.72 -6.28
C TYR A 330 -8.87 -12.53 -4.78
N LEU A 331 -8.95 -13.61 -4.00
CA LEU A 331 -9.01 -13.56 -2.54
C LEU A 331 -7.58 -13.38 -2.03
N LEU A 332 -7.27 -12.15 -1.60
CA LEU A 332 -5.94 -11.70 -1.22
C LEU A 332 -5.97 -11.05 0.17
N ASP A 333 -4.80 -10.88 0.77
CA ASP A 333 -4.65 -10.03 1.96
C ASP A 333 -5.02 -8.56 1.64
N SER A 334 -5.43 -7.78 2.64
CA SER A 334 -5.76 -6.35 2.46
C SER A 334 -4.56 -5.44 2.15
N ALA A 335 -3.34 -5.81 2.51
CA ALA A 335 -2.14 -4.98 2.36
C ALA A 335 -1.44 -5.23 1.02
N GLN A 336 -2.04 -4.72 -0.07
CA GLN A 336 -1.56 -4.92 -1.44
C GLN A 336 -0.86 -3.68 -2.04
N THR A 337 0.09 -3.91 -2.93
CA THR A 337 0.60 -2.88 -3.86
C THR A 337 0.51 -3.40 -5.30
N MET A 338 0.09 -2.52 -6.22
CA MET A 338 -0.06 -2.82 -7.65
C MET A 338 1.04 -2.13 -8.47
N TYR A 339 1.51 -2.81 -9.52
CA TYR A 339 2.29 -2.22 -10.61
C TYR A 339 1.68 -2.65 -11.95
N VAL A 340 1.75 -1.82 -12.98
CA VAL A 340 1.22 -2.15 -14.32
C VAL A 340 2.18 -1.68 -15.40
N SER A 341 2.58 -2.60 -16.27
CA SER A 341 3.24 -2.34 -17.55
C SER A 341 2.24 -2.44 -18.70
N PRO A 342 2.57 -2.03 -19.94
CA PRO A 342 1.64 -2.04 -21.06
C PRO A 342 1.11 -3.43 -21.47
N GLN A 343 1.65 -4.52 -20.92
CA GLN A 343 1.20 -5.90 -21.16
C GLN A 343 0.88 -6.70 -19.89
N ASN A 344 1.21 -6.21 -18.68
CA ASN A 344 1.10 -7.00 -17.46
C ASN A 344 0.66 -6.14 -16.26
N LEU A 345 -0.27 -6.67 -15.46
CA LEU A 345 -0.60 -6.19 -14.13
C LEU A 345 0.05 -7.10 -13.10
N TYR A 346 0.64 -6.49 -12.07
CA TYR A 346 1.27 -7.18 -10.96
C TYR A 346 0.56 -6.83 -9.65
N LEU A 347 0.13 -7.85 -8.92
CA LEU A 347 -0.40 -7.71 -7.56
C LEU A 347 0.64 -8.26 -6.58
N THR A 348 0.94 -7.50 -5.54
CA THR A 348 1.91 -7.88 -4.51
C THR A 348 1.31 -7.77 -3.12
N TYR A 349 1.73 -8.66 -2.21
CA TYR A 349 1.44 -8.60 -0.78
C TYR A 349 2.62 -9.19 0.01
N THR A 350 2.75 -8.88 1.30
CA THR A 350 3.82 -9.43 2.14
C THR A 350 3.29 -10.56 3.03
N LYS A 351 3.93 -11.73 2.98
CA LYS A 351 3.71 -12.84 3.90
C LYS A 351 4.69 -12.81 5.07
N TYR A 352 4.17 -13.03 6.26
CA TYR A 352 4.92 -13.14 7.51
C TYR A 352 4.66 -14.49 8.20
N LEU A 353 5.73 -15.15 8.65
CA LEU A 353 5.61 -16.38 9.43
C LEU A 353 5.51 -16.07 10.93
N ASN A 354 4.51 -16.63 11.61
CA ASN A 354 4.33 -16.46 13.04
C ASN A 354 5.38 -17.28 13.84
N GLU A 355 6.11 -16.62 14.73
CA GLU A 355 7.08 -17.25 15.64
C GLU A 355 6.43 -18.32 16.53
N TYR A 356 5.16 -18.11 16.93
CA TYR A 356 4.41 -19.09 17.73
C TYR A 356 4.20 -20.40 16.97
N ASP A 357 3.77 -20.34 15.71
CA ASP A 357 3.53 -21.51 14.86
C ASP A 357 4.82 -22.34 14.70
N VAL A 358 5.93 -21.69 14.34
CA VAL A 358 7.26 -22.33 14.24
C VAL A 358 7.66 -23.03 15.55
N ARG A 359 7.45 -22.34 16.68
CA ARG A 359 7.75 -22.90 18.01
C ARG A 359 6.86 -24.10 18.32
N MET A 360 5.58 -24.04 17.95
CA MET A 360 4.61 -25.10 18.19
C MET A 360 4.87 -26.35 17.36
N ASP A 361 5.20 -26.22 16.08
CA ASP A 361 5.52 -27.37 15.22
C ASP A 361 6.78 -28.10 15.69
N ILE A 362 7.81 -27.35 16.08
CA ILE A 362 9.04 -27.90 16.66
C ILE A 362 8.78 -28.59 18.00
N ALA A 363 8.02 -27.95 18.90
CA ALA A 363 7.65 -28.53 20.19
C ALA A 363 6.82 -29.81 19.99
N ARG A 364 5.91 -29.83 19.02
CA ARG A 364 5.11 -30.99 18.62
C ARG A 364 5.98 -32.12 18.07
N GLU A 365 6.92 -31.86 17.15
CA GLU A 365 7.84 -32.88 16.62
C GLU A 365 8.69 -33.51 17.73
N LEU A 366 9.25 -32.70 18.64
CA LEU A 366 10.12 -33.17 19.73
C LEU A 366 9.34 -33.90 20.83
N VAL A 367 8.09 -33.54 21.11
CA VAL A 367 7.31 -34.10 22.22
C VAL A 367 6.40 -35.25 21.78
N ALA A 368 5.81 -35.22 20.59
CA ALA A 368 4.83 -36.24 20.15
C ALA A 368 5.34 -37.70 20.24
N PRO A 369 6.60 -38.04 19.90
CA PRO A 369 7.11 -39.40 20.08
C PRO A 369 7.10 -39.85 21.56
N ARG A 370 7.34 -38.91 22.48
CA ARG A 370 7.49 -39.10 23.92
C ARG A 370 6.16 -39.19 24.68
N LEU A 371 5.05 -38.81 24.04
CA LEU A 371 3.69 -38.90 24.62
C LEU A 371 3.22 -40.35 24.77
N ASN A 372 2.31 -40.57 25.73
CA ASN A 372 1.57 -41.83 25.85
C ASN A 372 0.49 -41.96 24.76
N ASP A 373 0.02 -43.17 24.50
CA ASP A 373 -0.90 -43.46 23.39
C ASP A 373 -2.23 -42.70 23.50
N ARG A 374 -2.74 -42.48 24.72
CA ARG A 374 -3.98 -41.71 24.94
C ARG A 374 -3.83 -40.23 24.55
N ASP A 375 -2.68 -39.63 24.86
CA ASP A 375 -2.41 -38.24 24.52
C ASP A 375 -2.03 -38.09 23.03
N LYS A 376 -1.43 -39.11 22.41
CA LYS A 376 -1.27 -39.23 20.93
C LYS A 376 -2.62 -39.32 20.20
N GLU A 377 -3.51 -40.20 20.66
CA GLU A 377 -4.86 -40.36 20.11
C GLU A 377 -5.69 -39.07 20.24
N ARG A 378 -5.51 -38.32 21.33
CA ARG A 378 -6.13 -37.00 21.51
C ARG A 378 -5.63 -35.97 20.51
N ILE A 379 -4.32 -35.91 20.28
CA ILE A 379 -3.73 -35.00 19.29
C ILE A 379 -4.27 -35.35 17.89
N GLN A 380 -4.29 -36.62 17.50
CA GLN A 380 -4.91 -37.07 16.24
C GLN A 380 -6.38 -36.67 16.13
N LYS A 381 -7.16 -36.77 17.21
CA LYS A 381 -8.58 -36.33 17.25
C LYS A 381 -8.76 -34.82 17.18
N ILE A 382 -7.80 -34.03 17.67
CA ILE A 382 -7.79 -32.57 17.52
C ILE A 382 -7.44 -32.19 16.08
N GLU A 383 -6.44 -32.84 15.49
CA GLU A 383 -5.99 -32.58 14.12
C GLU A 383 -7.03 -33.00 13.07
N ALA A 384 -7.68 -34.14 13.28
CA ALA A 384 -8.79 -34.62 12.44
C ALA A 384 -10.15 -33.98 12.76
N ALA A 385 -10.22 -33.04 13.70
CA ALA A 385 -11.43 -32.25 13.91
C ALA A 385 -11.65 -31.32 12.72
N ASP A 386 -12.91 -31.22 12.28
CA ASP A 386 -13.31 -30.25 11.26
C ASP A 386 -12.95 -28.82 11.70
N SER A 387 -12.52 -27.96 10.76
CA SER A 387 -12.17 -26.56 11.07
C SER A 387 -13.37 -25.77 11.58
N ALA A 388 -14.58 -26.06 11.10
CA ALA A 388 -15.83 -25.46 11.59
C ALA A 388 -16.13 -25.84 13.07
N VAL A 389 -15.59 -26.97 13.53
CA VAL A 389 -15.69 -27.41 14.94
C VAL A 389 -14.51 -26.91 15.77
N LEU A 390 -13.36 -26.69 15.13
CA LEU A 390 -12.12 -26.30 15.79
C LEU A 390 -11.13 -25.63 14.83
N SER A 391 -10.97 -24.31 14.99
CA SER A 391 -10.07 -23.48 14.17
C SER A 391 -8.60 -23.93 14.24
N LYS A 392 -7.75 -23.49 13.29
CA LYS A 392 -6.29 -23.76 13.34
C LYS A 392 -5.69 -23.30 14.68
N GLU A 393 -6.10 -22.13 15.16
CA GLU A 393 -5.57 -21.56 16.40
C GLU A 393 -5.99 -22.40 17.63
N GLU A 394 -7.26 -22.79 17.75
CA GLU A 394 -7.71 -23.62 18.85
C GLU A 394 -7.15 -25.06 18.79
N LYS A 395 -6.92 -25.61 17.59
CA LYS A 395 -6.17 -26.86 17.39
C LYS A 395 -4.78 -26.75 18.02
N LEU A 396 -4.03 -25.72 17.66
CA LEU A 396 -2.69 -25.44 18.21
C LEU A 396 -2.73 -25.24 19.74
N GLN A 397 -3.65 -24.41 20.26
CA GLN A 397 -3.79 -24.18 21.70
C GLN A 397 -4.14 -25.47 22.49
N LYS A 398 -5.01 -26.34 21.96
CA LYS A 398 -5.34 -27.62 22.62
C LYS A 398 -4.19 -28.62 22.56
N ILE A 399 -3.41 -28.64 21.48
CA ILE A 399 -2.19 -29.47 21.36
C ILE A 399 -1.11 -28.95 22.32
N ASP A 400 -0.91 -27.63 22.42
CA ASP A 400 0.00 -27.01 23.39
C ASP A 400 -0.39 -27.41 24.83
N ALA A 401 -1.67 -27.32 25.19
CA ALA A 401 -2.16 -27.73 26.51
C ALA A 401 -1.97 -29.24 26.83
N ILE A 402 -1.74 -30.10 25.83
CA ILE A 402 -1.31 -31.50 26.01
C ILE A 402 0.21 -31.56 26.19
N ILE A 403 0.98 -30.85 25.35
CA ILE A 403 2.44 -30.75 25.40
C ILE A 403 2.91 -30.18 26.75
N GLN A 404 2.41 -29.01 27.17
CA GLN A 404 2.74 -28.38 28.45
C GLN A 404 2.40 -29.29 29.65
N ARG A 405 1.31 -30.05 29.56
CA ARG A 405 0.91 -31.00 30.62
C ARG A 405 1.81 -32.23 30.68
N TYR A 406 2.37 -32.66 29.56
CA TYR A 406 3.41 -33.69 29.55
C TYR A 406 4.69 -33.14 30.19
N ILE A 407 5.16 -31.97 29.72
CA ILE A 407 6.38 -31.31 30.23
C ILE A 407 6.30 -31.08 31.74
N ALA A 408 5.17 -30.57 32.25
CA ALA A 408 4.94 -30.30 33.67
C ALA A 408 4.78 -31.54 34.57
N ARG A 409 4.82 -32.76 34.01
CA ARG A 409 4.84 -34.02 34.77
C ARG A 409 6.24 -34.65 34.86
N LEU A 410 7.20 -34.14 34.10
CA LEU A 410 8.57 -34.61 34.14
C LEU A 410 9.26 -34.17 35.45
N PRO A 411 10.28 -34.89 35.92
CA PRO A 411 11.22 -34.35 36.90
C PRO A 411 11.80 -33.01 36.41
N GLU A 412 12.05 -32.07 37.33
CA GLU A 412 12.54 -30.72 37.01
C GLU A 412 13.79 -30.73 36.10
N THR A 413 14.70 -31.69 36.30
CA THR A 413 15.89 -31.88 35.47
C THR A 413 15.56 -32.26 34.03
N GLU A 414 14.59 -33.14 33.81
CA GLU A 414 14.11 -33.56 32.48
C GLU A 414 13.27 -32.47 31.81
N GLN A 415 12.44 -31.77 32.58
CA GLN A 415 11.69 -30.60 32.13
C GLN A 415 12.64 -29.51 31.61
N ASN A 416 13.68 -29.17 32.39
CA ASN A 416 14.67 -28.16 31.99
C ASN A 416 15.47 -28.61 30.77
N ALA A 417 15.90 -29.88 30.72
CA ALA A 417 16.60 -30.42 29.55
C ALA A 417 15.74 -30.36 28.26
N LEU A 418 14.46 -30.71 28.35
CA LEU A 418 13.52 -30.67 27.22
C LEU A 418 13.21 -29.23 26.78
N ASN A 419 13.01 -28.30 27.72
CA ASN A 419 12.82 -26.89 27.40
C ASN A 419 14.05 -26.27 26.75
N HIS A 420 15.26 -26.64 27.18
CA HIS A 420 16.50 -26.24 26.51
C HIS A 420 16.64 -26.88 25.12
N GLU A 421 16.26 -28.15 24.93
CA GLU A 421 16.25 -28.81 23.61
C GLU A 421 15.31 -28.09 22.63
N ILE A 422 14.06 -27.84 23.04
CA ILE A 422 13.08 -27.09 22.24
C ILE A 422 13.62 -25.69 21.92
N THR A 423 14.06 -24.93 22.93
CA THR A 423 14.57 -23.56 22.73
C THR A 423 15.74 -23.51 21.77
N ARG A 424 16.68 -24.47 21.87
CA ARG A 424 17.83 -24.59 20.98
C ARG A 424 17.39 -24.89 19.55
N VAL A 425 16.49 -25.87 19.35
CA VAL A 425 16.00 -26.22 18.01
C VAL A 425 15.17 -25.09 17.39
N VAL A 426 14.32 -24.42 18.17
CA VAL A 426 13.57 -23.25 17.70
C VAL A 426 14.53 -22.16 17.26
N LYS A 427 15.59 -21.89 18.03
CA LYS A 427 16.64 -20.93 17.66
C LYS A 427 17.32 -21.32 16.34
N GLU A 428 17.83 -22.54 16.24
CA GLU A 428 18.48 -23.07 15.03
C GLU A 428 17.56 -23.00 13.80
N THR A 429 16.30 -23.42 13.93
CA THR A 429 15.33 -23.41 12.82
C THR A 429 14.95 -21.99 12.42
N TYR A 430 14.63 -21.11 13.38
CA TYR A 430 14.24 -19.72 13.12
C TYR A 430 15.36 -18.93 12.41
N GLN A 431 16.62 -19.17 12.79
CA GLN A 431 17.78 -18.62 12.07
C GLN A 431 17.91 -19.18 10.64
N ASN A 432 17.70 -20.49 10.46
CA ASN A 432 17.77 -21.15 9.15
C ASN A 432 16.63 -20.79 8.18
N ILE A 433 15.53 -20.23 8.67
CA ILE A 433 14.38 -19.76 7.87
C ILE A 433 14.22 -18.24 7.92
N ALA A 434 15.18 -17.49 8.46
CA ALA A 434 15.00 -16.07 8.77
C ALA A 434 14.56 -15.20 7.57
N ARG A 435 15.05 -15.53 6.37
CA ARG A 435 14.70 -14.89 5.08
C ARG A 435 13.34 -15.29 4.49
N GLU A 436 12.73 -16.31 5.06
CA GLU A 436 11.41 -16.83 4.70
C GLU A 436 10.32 -16.26 5.64
N LEU A 437 10.72 -15.62 6.75
CA LEU A 437 9.83 -15.04 7.76
C LEU A 437 9.09 -13.79 7.26
N GLU A 438 9.59 -13.12 6.23
CA GLU A 438 9.04 -11.89 5.66
C GLU A 438 9.38 -11.86 4.17
N LYS A 439 8.38 -12.04 3.30
CA LYS A 439 8.53 -12.05 1.84
C LYS A 439 7.39 -11.35 1.12
N THR A 440 7.71 -10.55 0.12
CA THR A 440 6.75 -10.09 -0.88
C THR A 440 6.49 -11.22 -1.87
N VAL A 441 5.22 -11.61 -2.02
CA VAL A 441 4.74 -12.46 -3.10
C VAL A 441 4.32 -11.55 -4.26
N ILE A 442 4.66 -11.93 -5.49
CA ILE A 442 4.39 -11.16 -6.71
C ILE A 442 3.58 -12.04 -7.65
N HIS A 443 2.36 -11.65 -8.00
CA HIS A 443 1.54 -12.34 -9.00
C HIS A 443 1.52 -11.55 -10.31
N LYS A 444 1.72 -12.22 -11.44
CA LYS A 444 1.72 -11.63 -12.78
C LYS A 444 0.46 -12.03 -13.56
N ILE A 445 -0.29 -11.03 -14.01
CA ILE A 445 -1.51 -11.16 -14.82
C ILE A 445 -1.24 -10.47 -16.16
N GLY A 446 -1.34 -11.21 -17.26
CA GLY A 446 -1.27 -10.64 -18.61
C GLY A 446 -2.52 -9.85 -18.95
N LEU A 447 -2.31 -8.73 -19.64
CA LEU A 447 -3.35 -7.82 -20.12
C LEU A 447 -3.38 -7.85 -21.65
N ASN A 448 -4.53 -8.16 -22.24
CA ASN A 448 -4.74 -8.11 -23.69
C ASN A 448 -6.18 -7.69 -23.99
N GLY A 449 -6.45 -6.38 -23.89
CA GLY A 449 -7.80 -5.84 -24.00
C GLY A 449 -8.71 -6.41 -22.91
N SER A 450 -9.76 -7.13 -23.31
CA SER A 450 -10.67 -7.83 -22.38
C SER A 450 -10.11 -9.14 -21.82
N GLU A 451 -9.01 -9.68 -22.34
CA GLU A 451 -8.38 -10.88 -21.78
C GLU A 451 -7.52 -10.49 -20.57
N LEU A 452 -7.94 -10.98 -19.40
CA LEU A 452 -7.16 -11.03 -18.16
C LEU A 452 -6.67 -12.47 -18.01
N LYS A 453 -5.36 -12.67 -17.81
CA LYS A 453 -4.78 -14.02 -17.78
C LYS A 453 -3.66 -14.13 -16.76
N TYR A 454 -3.92 -14.81 -15.65
CA TYR A 454 -2.86 -15.20 -14.72
C TYR A 454 -1.74 -15.97 -15.45
N GLN A 455 -0.48 -15.57 -15.22
CA GLN A 455 0.70 -16.16 -15.85
C GLN A 455 1.55 -16.97 -14.86
N THR A 456 2.01 -16.36 -13.77
CA THR A 456 2.97 -16.94 -12.83
C THR A 456 3.03 -16.12 -11.52
N PHE A 457 3.76 -16.64 -10.53
CA PHE A 457 4.16 -15.88 -9.34
C PHE A 457 5.67 -15.95 -9.10
N GLY A 458 6.17 -15.07 -8.25
CA GLY A 458 7.51 -15.12 -7.66
C GLY A 458 7.52 -14.60 -6.23
N GLU A 459 8.67 -14.71 -5.57
CA GLU A 459 8.85 -14.30 -4.17
C GLU A 459 10.20 -13.62 -3.95
N VAL A 460 10.21 -12.56 -3.15
CA VAL A 460 11.45 -11.87 -2.70
C VAL A 460 11.38 -11.51 -1.21
N PRO A 461 12.49 -11.61 -0.44
CA PRO A 461 12.53 -11.16 0.95
C PRO A 461 12.15 -9.68 1.16
N GLY A 462 11.51 -9.39 2.29
CA GLY A 462 11.06 -8.05 2.70
C GLY A 462 9.75 -7.59 2.06
N ALA A 463 9.26 -6.43 2.49
CA ALA A 463 8.06 -5.75 2.01
C ALA A 463 8.37 -4.66 0.96
N VAL A 464 7.52 -4.53 -0.06
CA VAL A 464 7.56 -3.40 -1.01
C VAL A 464 6.99 -2.11 -0.38
N LEU A 465 7.53 -0.94 -0.75
CA LEU A 465 7.07 0.35 -0.20
C LEU A 465 5.84 0.89 -0.95
N ASN A 466 5.93 0.97 -2.28
CA ASN A 466 4.95 1.61 -3.15
C ASN A 466 5.16 1.15 -4.61
N GLN A 467 4.34 1.67 -5.53
CA GLN A 467 4.43 1.30 -6.94
C GLN A 467 5.80 1.66 -7.58
N PHE A 468 6.45 2.77 -7.20
CA PHE A 468 7.79 3.13 -7.73
C PHE A 468 8.93 2.24 -7.25
N SER A 469 8.67 1.44 -6.22
CA SER A 469 9.55 0.36 -5.82
C SER A 469 9.46 -0.85 -6.75
N MET A 470 8.70 -0.77 -7.85
CA MET A 470 8.54 -1.78 -8.89
C MET A 470 8.67 -1.19 -10.30
N ASP A 471 9.16 -1.99 -11.24
CA ASP A 471 9.31 -1.65 -12.65
C ASP A 471 9.40 -2.90 -13.55
N GLU A 472 9.03 -2.79 -14.84
CA GLU A 472 9.30 -3.81 -15.87
C GLU A 472 10.09 -3.19 -17.03
N ASN A 473 11.31 -3.69 -17.26
CA ASN A 473 12.18 -3.23 -18.35
C ASN A 473 12.91 -4.41 -19.02
N GLY A 474 12.97 -4.42 -20.36
CA GLY A 474 13.66 -5.46 -21.12
C GLY A 474 13.11 -6.89 -20.92
N GLY A 475 11.86 -7.03 -20.47
CA GLY A 475 11.26 -8.32 -20.11
C GLY A 475 11.60 -8.82 -18.70
N TYR A 476 12.32 -8.03 -17.90
CA TYR A 476 12.62 -8.30 -16.49
C TYR A 476 11.75 -7.45 -15.58
N PHE A 477 11.22 -8.06 -14.52
CA PHE A 477 10.55 -7.35 -13.44
C PHE A 477 11.58 -6.98 -12.35
N ARG A 478 11.54 -5.75 -11.87
CA ARG A 478 12.50 -5.17 -10.93
C ARG A 478 11.76 -4.69 -9.70
N ILE A 479 12.26 -5.01 -8.52
CA ILE A 479 11.59 -4.68 -7.26
C ILE A 479 12.60 -4.31 -6.17
N ALA A 480 12.30 -3.26 -5.41
CA ALA A 480 13.02 -2.87 -4.21
C ALA A 480 12.16 -3.13 -2.98
N THR A 481 12.74 -3.72 -1.93
CA THR A 481 12.03 -4.08 -0.70
C THR A 481 12.78 -3.62 0.55
N THR A 482 12.04 -3.36 1.62
CA THR A 482 12.59 -3.26 2.98
C THR A 482 12.24 -4.54 3.72
N LYS A 483 13.26 -5.26 4.21
CA LYS A 483 13.08 -6.26 5.26
C LYS A 483 12.94 -5.51 6.59
N ASN A 484 11.88 -5.77 7.36
CA ASN A 484 11.58 -5.04 8.60
C ASN A 484 12.39 -5.55 9.82
N ARG A 485 12.59 -4.68 10.82
CA ARG A 485 13.32 -5.05 12.04
C ARG A 485 12.57 -6.15 12.80
N SER A 486 13.27 -7.25 13.09
CA SER A 486 12.73 -8.33 13.91
C SER A 486 13.10 -8.14 15.39
N TRP A 487 12.11 -8.34 16.26
CA TRP A 487 12.27 -8.33 17.71
C TRP A 487 12.37 -9.73 18.33
N SER A 488 12.48 -10.77 17.48
CA SER A 488 12.59 -12.16 17.92
C SER A 488 13.78 -12.38 18.84
N ILE A 489 13.55 -13.14 19.92
CA ILE A 489 14.60 -13.62 20.83
C ILE A 489 15.41 -14.79 20.25
N PHE A 490 14.97 -15.36 19.13
CA PHE A 490 15.62 -16.49 18.46
C PHE A 490 16.67 -16.06 17.42
N LEU A 491 16.73 -14.77 17.08
CA LEU A 491 17.80 -14.22 16.24
C LEU A 491 18.97 -13.75 17.10
N ASP A 492 20.19 -14.02 16.64
CA ASP A 492 21.40 -13.53 17.32
C ASP A 492 21.48 -12.00 17.27
N GLU A 493 22.02 -11.42 18.33
CA GLU A 493 21.94 -9.96 18.54
C GLU A 493 22.59 -9.14 17.42
N ASN A 494 23.64 -9.70 16.80
CA ASN A 494 24.41 -9.10 15.72
C ASN A 494 23.95 -9.55 14.32
N SER A 495 22.95 -10.44 14.22
CA SER A 495 22.45 -10.94 12.93
C SER A 495 21.90 -9.81 12.06
N LEU A 496 22.22 -9.82 10.77
CA LEU A 496 21.61 -8.92 9.78
C LEU A 496 20.08 -9.08 9.79
N GLU A 497 19.61 -10.31 9.98
CA GLU A 497 18.19 -10.68 10.03
C GLU A 497 17.47 -10.14 11.28
N ARG A 498 18.18 -9.56 12.26
CA ARG A 498 17.55 -8.86 13.39
C ARG A 498 17.20 -7.42 13.02
N ASP A 499 18.07 -6.72 12.30
CA ASP A 499 17.85 -5.34 11.89
C ASP A 499 16.90 -5.24 10.69
N SER A 500 16.48 -4.01 10.36
CA SER A 500 15.90 -3.73 9.05
C SER A 500 17.01 -3.56 8.01
N TYR A 501 16.72 -3.78 6.74
CA TYR A 501 17.63 -3.46 5.64
C TYR A 501 16.85 -3.39 4.32
N SER A 502 17.44 -2.74 3.32
CA SER A 502 16.88 -2.59 1.98
C SER A 502 17.48 -3.61 1.01
N ASN A 503 16.70 -4.05 0.04
CA ASN A 503 17.12 -4.97 -1.02
C ASN A 503 16.64 -4.46 -2.38
N LEU A 504 17.26 -4.97 -3.44
CA LEU A 504 16.81 -4.86 -4.81
C LEU A 504 16.91 -6.23 -5.47
N TYR A 505 15.88 -6.62 -6.22
CA TYR A 505 15.81 -7.88 -6.96
C TYR A 505 15.43 -7.61 -8.41
N ILE A 506 16.02 -8.40 -9.32
CA ILE A 506 15.67 -8.45 -10.74
C ILE A 506 15.23 -9.88 -11.04
N LEU A 507 14.06 -10.03 -11.64
CA LEU A 507 13.40 -11.29 -11.90
C LEU A 507 13.11 -11.44 -13.39
N ASP A 508 13.24 -12.67 -13.91
CA ASP A 508 12.93 -13.00 -15.30
C ASP A 508 11.41 -12.94 -15.61
N SER A 509 11.04 -13.20 -16.86
CA SER A 509 9.65 -13.22 -17.30
C SER A 509 8.77 -14.26 -16.59
N GLY A 510 9.39 -15.28 -15.98
CA GLY A 510 8.76 -16.30 -15.14
C GLY A 510 8.72 -15.95 -13.65
N LEU A 511 9.14 -14.74 -13.28
CA LEU A 511 9.32 -14.24 -11.91
C LEU A 511 10.32 -15.06 -11.06
N LYS A 512 11.41 -15.52 -11.67
CA LYS A 512 12.57 -16.08 -10.96
C LYS A 512 13.66 -15.03 -10.82
N THR A 513 14.18 -14.86 -9.62
CA THR A 513 15.32 -13.94 -9.35
C THR A 513 16.55 -14.34 -10.17
N VAL A 514 17.02 -13.42 -11.01
CA VAL A 514 18.24 -13.55 -11.83
C VAL A 514 19.41 -12.72 -11.28
N GLY A 515 19.12 -11.66 -10.52
CA GLY A 515 20.13 -10.84 -9.85
C GLY A 515 19.53 -10.15 -8.62
N SER A 516 20.38 -9.83 -7.64
CA SER A 516 19.96 -9.16 -6.42
C SER A 516 21.07 -8.34 -5.77
N ILE A 517 20.67 -7.37 -4.95
CA ILE A 517 21.51 -6.70 -3.95
C ILE A 517 20.74 -6.76 -2.64
N GLU A 518 21.37 -7.28 -1.59
CA GLU A 518 20.72 -7.50 -0.29
C GLU A 518 21.48 -6.81 0.84
N GLY A 519 20.79 -6.48 1.93
CA GLY A 519 21.43 -5.96 3.14
C GLY A 519 21.90 -4.51 3.05
N LEU A 520 21.39 -3.72 2.11
CA LEU A 520 21.68 -2.29 1.99
C LEU A 520 21.13 -1.51 3.18
N ALA A 521 21.84 -0.45 3.59
CA ALA A 521 21.38 0.47 4.64
C ALA A 521 20.90 -0.23 5.92
N ARG A 522 21.79 -1.05 6.52
CA ARG A 522 21.47 -1.84 7.72
C ARG A 522 20.97 -0.94 8.87
N GLY A 523 19.76 -1.23 9.34
CA GLY A 523 19.06 -0.52 10.39
C GLY A 523 18.23 0.67 9.90
N GLU A 524 18.05 0.82 8.59
CA GLU A 524 17.24 1.85 7.91
C GLU A 524 16.10 1.18 7.11
N ARG A 525 15.28 1.97 6.41
CA ARG A 525 14.23 1.49 5.49
C ARG A 525 14.14 2.38 4.25
N ILE A 526 13.63 1.85 3.15
CA ILE A 526 13.34 2.64 1.94
C ILE A 526 12.25 3.69 2.26
N TYR A 527 12.48 4.91 1.80
CA TYR A 527 11.54 6.05 1.85
C TYR A 527 11.15 6.54 0.45
N SER A 528 12.00 6.30 -0.54
CA SER A 528 11.67 6.52 -1.95
C SER A 528 12.48 5.56 -2.81
N ALA A 529 11.91 5.11 -3.92
CA ALA A 529 12.56 4.27 -4.91
C ALA A 529 12.22 4.81 -6.30
N ARG A 530 13.14 4.66 -7.24
CA ARG A 530 12.95 5.09 -8.62
C ARG A 530 13.77 4.28 -9.61
N PHE A 531 13.13 3.63 -10.56
CA PHE A 531 13.78 2.97 -11.68
C PHE A 531 13.83 3.91 -12.90
N MET A 532 14.95 3.92 -13.62
CA MET A 532 15.16 4.70 -14.84
C MET A 532 16.12 3.96 -15.76
N GLN A 533 15.62 3.44 -16.89
CA GLN A 533 16.43 2.70 -17.87
C GLN A 533 17.29 1.62 -17.18
N GLY A 534 18.62 1.67 -17.31
CA GLY A 534 19.58 0.76 -16.66
C GLY A 534 19.97 1.12 -15.22
N ARG A 535 19.24 2.01 -14.53
CA ARG A 535 19.55 2.47 -13.16
C ARG A 535 18.36 2.34 -12.21
N ALA A 536 18.68 2.17 -10.93
CA ALA A 536 17.74 2.30 -9.83
C ALA A 536 18.31 3.26 -8.78
N TYR A 537 17.44 4.06 -8.18
CA TYR A 537 17.77 5.02 -7.14
C TYR A 537 16.94 4.71 -5.90
N LEU A 538 17.58 4.59 -4.75
CA LEU A 538 16.92 4.30 -3.47
C LEU A 538 17.32 5.35 -2.45
N VAL A 539 16.35 5.86 -1.70
CA VAL A 539 16.56 6.73 -0.52
C VAL A 539 16.19 5.93 0.71
N THR A 540 17.09 5.84 1.68
CA THR A 540 16.85 5.17 2.97
C THR A 540 17.07 6.13 4.13
N PHE A 541 16.15 6.11 5.11
CA PHE A 541 16.21 7.04 6.24
C PHE A 541 16.41 6.36 7.59
N LYS A 542 17.23 7.02 8.42
CA LYS A 542 17.26 6.86 9.88
C LYS A 542 17.65 8.15 10.60
N GLN A 543 18.65 8.87 10.09
CA GLN A 543 19.17 10.13 10.66
C GLN A 543 19.69 11.10 9.58
N THR A 544 20.47 10.59 8.63
CA THR A 544 21.01 11.28 7.45
C THR A 544 21.09 10.28 6.31
N ASP A 545 20.69 10.67 5.11
CA ASP A 545 20.19 9.69 4.14
C ASP A 545 21.12 9.53 2.94
N PRO A 546 21.58 8.30 2.64
CA PRO A 546 22.13 7.98 1.34
C PRO A 546 21.02 7.93 0.28
N LEU A 547 21.13 8.79 -0.73
CA LEU A 547 20.62 8.49 -2.07
C LEU A 547 21.60 7.50 -2.72
N PHE A 548 21.22 6.23 -2.81
CA PHE A 548 21.97 5.21 -3.53
C PHE A 548 21.73 5.33 -5.03
N VAL A 549 22.80 5.18 -5.82
CA VAL A 549 22.75 4.99 -7.26
C VAL A 549 23.15 3.54 -7.56
N ILE A 550 22.29 2.78 -8.22
CA ILE A 550 22.44 1.35 -8.46
C ILE A 550 22.41 1.07 -9.96
N ASP A 551 23.40 0.32 -10.44
CA ASP A 551 23.43 -0.28 -11.76
C ASP A 551 22.48 -1.48 -11.80
N VAL A 552 21.55 -1.45 -12.74
CA VAL A 552 20.62 -2.55 -13.05
C VAL A 552 20.53 -2.75 -14.57
N SER A 553 21.58 -2.34 -15.31
CA SER A 553 21.68 -2.49 -16.76
C SER A 553 21.99 -3.93 -17.18
N GLU A 554 22.75 -4.66 -16.34
CA GLU A 554 23.03 -6.09 -16.46
C GLU A 554 22.16 -6.86 -15.45
N PRO A 555 21.06 -7.53 -15.87
CA PRO A 555 20.05 -8.11 -14.97
C PRO A 555 20.59 -9.14 -13.95
N THR A 556 21.68 -9.83 -14.29
CA THR A 556 22.29 -10.86 -13.46
C THR A 556 23.40 -10.35 -12.52
N ALA A 557 23.81 -9.09 -12.67
CA ALA A 557 24.92 -8.49 -11.92
C ALA A 557 24.64 -7.04 -11.47
N PRO A 558 23.50 -6.76 -10.81
CA PRO A 558 23.22 -5.44 -10.29
C PRO A 558 24.25 -5.05 -9.21
N ARG A 559 24.64 -3.78 -9.16
CA ARG A 559 25.69 -3.29 -8.24
C ARG A 559 25.43 -1.86 -7.78
N VAL A 560 25.76 -1.57 -6.53
CA VAL A 560 25.80 -0.18 -6.04
C VAL A 560 26.96 0.55 -6.72
N LEU A 561 26.68 1.72 -7.29
CA LEU A 561 27.66 2.57 -7.97
C LEU A 561 28.21 3.64 -7.03
N GLY A 562 27.34 4.27 -6.23
CA GLY A 562 27.69 5.31 -5.27
C GLY A 562 26.54 5.63 -4.31
N GLU A 563 26.84 6.43 -3.29
CA GLU A 563 25.86 6.99 -2.34
C GLU A 563 26.13 8.49 -2.13
N LEU A 564 25.06 9.29 -2.04
CA LEU A 564 25.12 10.69 -1.63
C LEU A 564 24.39 10.87 -0.31
N LYS A 565 25.11 11.19 0.76
CA LYS A 565 24.53 11.46 2.10
C LYS A 565 24.19 12.92 2.28
N ILE A 566 22.91 13.23 2.50
CA ILE A 566 22.41 14.58 2.78
C ILE A 566 21.53 14.63 4.04
N PRO A 567 21.36 15.80 4.67
CA PRO A 567 20.26 16.06 5.59
C PRO A 567 18.92 16.03 4.85
N GLY A 568 17.89 15.54 5.55
CA GLY A 568 16.58 15.30 4.98
C GLY A 568 16.42 13.96 4.26
N PHE A 569 15.22 13.73 3.76
CA PHE A 569 14.86 12.59 2.91
C PHE A 569 13.96 13.06 1.77
N SER A 570 14.20 12.53 0.57
CA SER A 570 13.24 12.62 -0.53
C SER A 570 12.18 11.53 -0.35
N GLN A 571 10.91 11.91 -0.40
CA GLN A 571 9.76 10.98 -0.46
C GLN A 571 9.41 10.68 -1.91
N TYR A 572 9.50 11.70 -2.78
CA TYR A 572 9.31 11.58 -4.21
C TYR A 572 10.62 11.88 -4.97
N LEU A 573 10.93 11.05 -5.96
CA LEU A 573 12.07 11.21 -6.88
C LEU A 573 11.54 11.36 -8.31
N HIS A 574 11.76 12.52 -8.91
CA HIS A 574 11.34 12.83 -10.28
C HIS A 574 12.55 12.92 -11.23
N PRO A 575 12.56 12.24 -12.38
CA PRO A 575 13.60 12.40 -13.39
C PRO A 575 13.57 13.78 -14.05
N TYR A 576 14.67 14.54 -14.00
CA TYR A 576 14.85 15.71 -14.89
C TYR A 576 15.36 15.25 -16.26
N ASP A 577 16.36 14.37 -16.27
CA ASP A 577 16.79 13.54 -17.41
C ASP A 577 17.65 12.35 -16.95
N ASP A 578 18.21 11.58 -17.88
CA ASP A 578 19.06 10.40 -17.63
C ASP A 578 20.20 10.62 -16.62
N THR A 579 20.61 11.88 -16.42
CA THR A 579 21.76 12.29 -15.60
C THR A 579 21.38 13.23 -14.45
N THR A 580 20.11 13.57 -14.27
CA THR A 580 19.68 14.58 -13.30
C THR A 580 18.36 14.20 -12.64
N LEU A 581 18.29 14.25 -11.31
CA LEU A 581 17.11 13.92 -10.51
C LEU A 581 16.62 15.11 -9.70
N ILE A 582 15.32 15.21 -9.48
CA ILE A 582 14.70 16.13 -8.54
C ILE A 582 14.18 15.31 -7.35
N GLY A 583 14.70 15.56 -6.17
CA GLY A 583 14.17 15.03 -4.92
C GLY A 583 13.19 16.01 -4.28
N PHE A 584 12.03 15.52 -3.87
CA PHE A 584 11.06 16.28 -3.08
C PHE A 584 10.71 15.53 -1.79
N GLY A 585 10.78 16.24 -0.66
CA GLY A 585 10.58 15.63 0.65
C GLY A 585 10.73 16.62 1.79
N ARG A 586 11.46 16.26 2.84
CA ARG A 586 11.66 17.09 4.04
C ARG A 586 13.13 17.17 4.41
N ASP A 587 13.56 18.34 4.89
CA ASP A 587 14.87 18.49 5.54
C ASP A 587 14.84 17.97 6.98
N THR A 588 16.01 17.63 7.53
CA THR A 588 16.15 17.15 8.92
C THR A 588 17.38 17.71 9.63
N GLU A 589 17.29 17.80 10.95
CA GLU A 589 18.42 18.14 11.83
C GLU A 589 18.64 17.06 12.89
N ALA A 590 19.86 16.53 12.94
CA ALA A 590 20.26 15.57 13.96
C ALA A 590 20.36 16.26 15.34
N ARG A 591 19.78 15.63 16.37
CA ARG A 591 19.87 16.09 17.76
C ARG A 591 21.07 15.49 18.47
N PRO A 592 21.61 16.15 19.52
CA PRO A 592 22.69 15.60 20.34
C PRO A 592 22.37 14.28 21.08
N ASP A 593 21.08 13.92 21.22
CA ASP A 593 20.62 12.66 21.81
C ASP A 593 20.51 11.50 20.80
N GLY A 594 20.87 11.72 19.54
CA GLY A 594 20.68 10.76 18.44
C GLY A 594 19.26 10.73 17.87
N GLY A 595 18.37 11.60 18.33
CA GLY A 595 17.08 11.86 17.68
C GLY A 595 17.23 12.73 16.43
N VAL A 596 16.11 12.96 15.74
CA VAL A 596 16.05 13.80 14.54
C VAL A 596 14.86 14.75 14.64
N VAL A 597 15.04 16.00 14.20
CA VAL A 597 13.96 16.97 13.97
C VAL A 597 13.64 17.01 12.49
N GLN A 598 12.37 16.81 12.11
CA GLN A 598 11.92 17.14 10.76
C GLN A 598 11.69 18.64 10.64
N LYS A 599 12.18 19.21 9.55
CA LYS A 599 11.97 20.61 9.15
C LYS A 599 10.89 20.67 8.05
N GLY A 600 10.82 21.81 7.36
CA GLY A 600 9.90 22.02 6.26
C GLY A 600 10.22 21.21 5.01
N LEU A 601 9.41 21.45 3.98
CA LEU A 601 9.57 20.86 2.66
C LEU A 601 10.94 21.21 2.04
N LYS A 602 11.61 20.23 1.43
CA LYS A 602 12.87 20.41 0.71
C LYS A 602 12.71 19.95 -0.74
N LEU A 603 13.12 20.80 -1.68
CA LEU A 603 13.45 20.43 -3.06
C LEU A 603 14.98 20.31 -3.17
N SER A 604 15.45 19.28 -3.88
CA SER A 604 16.87 19.00 -4.09
C SER A 604 17.09 18.63 -5.57
N LEU A 605 18.12 19.17 -6.21
CA LEU A 605 18.49 18.81 -7.58
C LEU A 605 19.81 18.03 -7.55
N PHE A 606 19.84 16.81 -8.08
CA PHE A 606 21.00 15.92 -8.03
C PHE A 606 21.60 15.69 -9.41
N ASP A 607 22.92 15.85 -9.51
CA ASP A 607 23.72 15.34 -10.62
C ASP A 607 24.08 13.88 -10.33
N VAL A 608 23.69 13.00 -11.25
CA VAL A 608 23.98 11.56 -11.24
C VAL A 608 24.68 11.13 -12.54
N SER A 609 25.36 12.05 -13.23
CA SER A 609 26.19 11.75 -14.39
C SER A 609 27.38 10.85 -14.01
N ASP A 610 28.17 11.28 -13.02
CA ASP A 610 29.10 10.39 -12.30
C ASP A 610 28.34 9.61 -11.22
N VAL A 611 27.92 8.41 -11.61
CA VAL A 611 27.24 7.43 -10.76
C VAL A 611 28.01 7.00 -9.52
N SER A 612 29.34 7.20 -9.48
CA SER A 612 30.18 6.86 -8.34
C SER A 612 30.33 8.00 -7.33
N ALA A 613 30.05 9.24 -7.76
CA ALA A 613 30.10 10.45 -6.95
C ALA A 613 28.86 11.34 -7.19
N PRO A 614 27.63 10.84 -6.95
CA PRO A 614 26.42 11.66 -7.04
C PRO A 614 26.51 12.89 -6.13
N ARG A 615 25.99 14.04 -6.58
CA ARG A 615 26.09 15.32 -5.84
C ARG A 615 24.80 16.13 -5.91
N GLU A 616 24.51 16.88 -4.85
CA GLU A 616 23.48 17.91 -4.84
C GLU A 616 24.02 19.15 -5.59
N ILE A 617 23.33 19.56 -6.66
CA ILE A 617 23.62 20.76 -7.45
C ILE A 617 23.11 21.99 -6.71
N ASP A 618 21.85 21.93 -6.29
CA ASP A 618 21.12 23.04 -5.66
C ASP A 618 19.99 22.48 -4.79
N SER A 619 19.53 23.26 -3.83
CA SER A 619 18.39 22.90 -2.98
C SER A 619 17.60 24.11 -2.52
N TYR A 620 16.29 23.92 -2.35
CA TYR A 620 15.38 24.92 -1.82
C TYR A 620 14.65 24.38 -0.59
N LEU A 621 14.86 25.03 0.56
CA LEU A 621 14.27 24.66 1.85
C LEU A 621 13.18 25.64 2.28
N TRP A 622 11.96 25.13 2.42
CA TRP A 622 10.89 25.85 3.11
C TRP A 622 11.20 25.92 4.61
N GLN A 623 11.26 27.13 5.17
CA GLN A 623 11.74 27.32 6.55
C GLN A 623 10.72 26.89 7.62
N SER A 624 9.41 27.02 7.33
CA SER A 624 8.35 26.57 8.26
C SER A 624 8.33 25.04 8.39
N SER A 625 8.38 24.59 9.63
CA SER A 625 8.37 23.17 10.01
C SER A 625 6.98 22.54 9.85
N ARG A 626 5.92 23.35 9.88
CA ARG A 626 4.52 22.91 9.80
C ARG A 626 3.96 23.01 8.39
N THR A 627 4.77 22.68 7.40
CA THR A 627 4.35 22.63 6.00
C THR A 627 3.90 21.25 5.54
N TYR A 628 2.99 21.23 4.58
CA TYR A 628 2.53 20.05 3.86
C TYR A 628 2.44 20.35 2.35
N SER A 629 2.52 19.30 1.54
CA SER A 629 2.23 19.35 0.11
C SER A 629 1.61 18.03 -0.30
N ILE A 630 0.54 18.10 -1.09
CA ILE A 630 -0.07 16.93 -1.72
C ILE A 630 0.94 16.18 -2.63
N ALA A 631 1.89 16.90 -3.25
CA ALA A 631 2.94 16.32 -4.10
C ALA A 631 3.95 15.42 -3.36
N LEU A 632 3.87 15.29 -2.02
CA LEU A 632 4.64 14.29 -1.27
C LEU A 632 4.09 12.86 -1.42
N ASN A 633 2.77 12.73 -1.60
CA ASN A 633 2.05 11.45 -1.63
C ASN A 633 1.29 11.21 -2.96
N ASP A 634 1.11 12.30 -3.72
CA ASP A 634 0.38 12.36 -5.00
C ASP A 634 1.12 13.32 -5.94
N HIS A 635 2.20 12.80 -6.49
CA HIS A 635 2.95 13.25 -7.67
C HIS A 635 2.13 13.89 -8.82
N HIS A 636 0.82 13.70 -8.97
CA HIS A 636 0.04 14.39 -10.02
C HIS A 636 0.04 15.90 -9.76
N ALA A 637 0.19 16.28 -8.49
CA ALA A 637 0.41 17.66 -8.07
C ALA A 637 1.82 18.21 -8.39
N PHE A 638 2.79 17.36 -8.79
CA PHE A 638 4.15 17.76 -9.14
C PHE A 638 4.22 18.13 -10.64
N LEU A 639 3.89 19.37 -10.99
CA LEU A 639 4.03 19.82 -12.39
C LEU A 639 5.49 20.11 -12.70
N PHE A 640 6.09 19.34 -13.60
CA PHE A 640 7.42 19.61 -14.16
C PHE A 640 7.36 19.68 -15.69
N SER A 641 8.05 20.67 -16.28
CA SER A 641 8.28 20.74 -17.72
C SER A 641 9.69 21.24 -18.00
N ARG A 642 10.52 20.36 -18.56
CA ARG A 642 11.89 20.68 -18.94
C ARG A 642 11.95 21.78 -20.00
N ASP A 643 11.13 21.69 -21.04
CA ASP A 643 11.18 22.60 -22.20
C ASP A 643 10.71 24.01 -21.84
N LYS A 644 9.79 24.14 -20.89
CA LYS A 644 9.39 25.44 -20.30
C LYS A 644 10.32 25.89 -19.16
N ASN A 645 11.30 25.07 -18.77
CA ASN A 645 12.10 25.21 -17.55
C ASN A 645 11.21 25.52 -16.33
N LEU A 646 10.15 24.75 -16.11
CA LEU A 646 9.07 25.02 -15.15
C LEU A 646 8.97 23.90 -14.11
N LEU A 647 8.81 24.28 -12.84
CA LEU A 647 8.41 23.40 -11.75
C LEU A 647 7.35 24.10 -10.90
N VAL A 648 6.20 23.46 -10.64
CA VAL A 648 5.14 23.99 -9.78
C VAL A 648 4.76 22.97 -8.70
N ILE A 649 4.82 23.41 -7.43
CA ILE A 649 4.54 22.58 -6.25
C ILE A 649 3.43 23.23 -5.41
N PRO A 650 2.25 22.61 -5.31
CA PRO A 650 1.22 23.04 -4.35
C PRO A 650 1.66 22.84 -2.91
N PHE A 651 1.29 23.74 -2.00
CA PHE A 651 1.70 23.69 -0.60
C PHE A 651 0.66 24.30 0.36
N GLU A 652 0.74 23.87 1.61
CA GLU A 652 0.04 24.43 2.76
C GLU A 652 1.05 24.70 3.89
N ASP A 653 0.90 25.83 4.59
CA ASP A 653 1.70 26.19 5.76
C ASP A 653 0.77 26.41 6.97
N TYR A 654 0.99 25.64 8.04
CA TYR A 654 0.19 25.68 9.27
C TYR A 654 0.92 26.37 10.45
N GLU A 655 2.12 26.93 10.25
CA GLU A 655 2.84 27.65 11.32
C GLU A 655 2.30 29.08 11.49
N THR A 656 1.71 29.63 10.44
CA THR A 656 1.22 31.00 10.35
C THR A 656 -0.22 31.22 10.83
N ILE A 657 -0.85 30.27 11.54
CA ILE A 657 -2.26 30.36 11.98
C ILE A 657 -2.60 31.65 12.76
N ALA A 658 -1.61 32.31 13.39
CA ALA A 658 -1.77 33.62 14.03
C ALA A 658 -1.94 34.81 13.05
N ARG A 659 -1.86 34.57 11.74
CA ARG A 659 -2.00 35.54 10.64
C ARG A 659 -2.76 34.89 9.47
N PRO A 660 -4.07 35.19 9.27
CA PRO A 660 -4.89 34.54 8.24
C PRO A 660 -4.47 34.84 6.79
N GLU A 661 -3.48 35.72 6.60
CA GLU A 661 -2.89 36.12 5.32
C GLU A 661 -1.80 35.16 4.77
N PHE A 662 -1.59 33.99 5.40
CA PHE A 662 -0.59 33.00 5.01
C PHE A 662 -1.12 31.56 5.06
N SER A 663 -0.70 30.66 4.17
CA SER A 663 -0.47 30.82 2.73
C SER A 663 -0.65 29.44 2.10
N ARG A 664 -1.87 29.16 1.63
CA ARG A 664 -2.15 27.99 0.77
C ARG A 664 -1.99 28.43 -0.67
N GLY A 665 -1.35 27.61 -1.49
CA GLY A 665 -1.03 28.04 -2.84
C GLY A 665 -0.18 27.06 -3.62
N ALA A 666 0.49 27.57 -4.64
CA ALA A 666 1.45 26.84 -5.46
C ALA A 666 2.70 27.68 -5.71
N LEU A 667 3.86 27.06 -5.46
CA LEU A 667 5.16 27.65 -5.66
C LEU A 667 5.59 27.43 -7.10
N VAL A 668 5.85 28.51 -7.83
CA VAL A 668 6.34 28.46 -9.20
C VAL A 668 7.84 28.73 -9.19
N PHE A 669 8.61 27.77 -9.69
CA PHE A 669 10.03 27.88 -9.94
C PHE A 669 10.30 27.78 -11.44
N SER A 670 11.33 28.48 -11.89
CA SER A 670 12.04 28.02 -13.07
C SER A 670 13.13 27.03 -12.65
N LEU A 671 13.21 25.90 -13.36
CA LEU A 671 14.16 24.84 -13.07
C LEU A 671 14.99 24.51 -14.31
N THR A 672 16.31 24.67 -14.17
CA THR A 672 17.32 24.30 -15.17
C THR A 672 18.28 23.27 -14.57
N LYS A 673 19.23 22.74 -15.35
CA LYS A 673 20.32 21.91 -14.82
C LYS A 673 21.21 22.63 -13.79
N ASP A 674 21.20 23.96 -13.77
CA ASP A 674 22.04 24.75 -12.87
C ASP A 674 21.37 25.04 -11.51
N GLY A 675 20.07 24.76 -11.35
CA GLY A 675 19.34 24.94 -10.09
C GLY A 675 17.92 25.50 -10.22
N PHE A 676 17.34 25.84 -9.07
CA PHE A 676 16.00 26.38 -8.88
C PHE A 676 16.02 27.92 -8.83
N SER A 677 15.11 28.56 -9.56
CA SER A 677 14.87 30.02 -9.48
C SER A 677 13.41 30.27 -9.15
N PHE A 678 13.11 30.59 -7.89
CA PHE A 678 11.76 30.97 -7.46
C PHE A 678 11.22 32.15 -8.28
N LYS A 679 9.99 32.04 -8.78
CA LYS A 679 9.31 33.07 -9.59
C LYS A 679 8.14 33.69 -8.85
N ALA A 680 7.22 32.87 -8.33
CA ALA A 680 5.97 33.35 -7.76
C ALA A 680 5.36 32.36 -6.78
N ASN A 681 4.42 32.87 -5.96
CA ASN A 681 3.48 32.08 -5.18
C ASN A 681 2.07 32.44 -5.66
N ILE A 682 1.34 31.46 -6.21
CA ILE A 682 -0.06 31.61 -6.63
C ILE A 682 -0.96 31.20 -5.47
N SER A 683 -1.98 32.00 -5.13
CA SER A 683 -2.93 31.66 -4.06
C SER A 683 -4.37 32.00 -4.45
N HIS A 684 -5.30 31.11 -4.10
CA HIS A 684 -6.74 31.33 -4.22
C HIS A 684 -7.38 31.85 -2.91
N GLY A 685 -6.57 32.22 -1.92
CA GLY A 685 -7.02 32.65 -0.59
C GLY A 685 -6.79 31.61 0.52
N SER A 686 -7.39 31.86 1.68
CA SER A 686 -7.16 31.10 2.93
C SER A 686 -8.09 29.90 3.14
N ASP A 687 -9.23 29.86 2.44
CA ASP A 687 -10.28 28.86 2.67
C ASP A 687 -9.84 27.44 2.27
N TYR A 688 -10.52 26.42 2.81
CA TYR A 688 -10.16 25.03 2.54
C TYR A 688 -10.29 24.67 1.05
N ASN A 689 -11.39 25.11 0.39
CA ASN A 689 -11.61 24.90 -1.04
C ASN A 689 -10.68 25.78 -1.93
N SER A 690 -9.94 26.72 -1.33
CA SER A 690 -8.90 27.52 -2.00
C SER A 690 -7.51 26.86 -1.97
N ALA A 691 -7.35 25.69 -1.32
CA ALA A 691 -6.12 24.92 -1.43
C ALA A 691 -5.90 24.47 -2.88
N ILE A 692 -4.83 24.94 -3.51
CA ILE A 692 -4.44 24.50 -4.85
C ILE A 692 -3.98 23.04 -4.75
N VAL A 693 -4.49 22.18 -5.63
CA VAL A 693 -4.21 20.73 -5.62
C VAL A 693 -3.53 20.23 -6.89
N ARG A 694 -3.65 20.99 -7.98
CA ARG A 694 -3.05 20.72 -9.29
C ARG A 694 -2.61 22.02 -9.96
N ALA A 695 -1.60 21.91 -10.81
CA ALA A 695 -1.23 22.92 -11.78
C ALA A 695 -0.94 22.24 -13.12
N LEU A 696 -1.22 22.92 -14.23
CA LEU A 696 -0.96 22.45 -15.60
C LEU A 696 -0.66 23.65 -16.52
N TYR A 697 -0.09 23.46 -17.71
CA TYR A 697 0.07 24.52 -18.70
C TYR A 697 -0.60 24.19 -20.03
N ILE A 698 -1.05 25.22 -20.75
CA ILE A 698 -1.51 25.18 -22.14
C ILE A 698 -0.91 26.38 -22.88
N GLY A 699 -0.09 26.10 -23.90
CA GLY A 699 0.71 27.08 -24.63
C GLY A 699 1.66 27.81 -23.69
N ASP A 700 1.47 29.13 -23.60
CA ASP A 700 2.25 30.01 -22.72
C ASP A 700 1.47 30.43 -21.47
N ASN A 701 0.42 29.68 -21.10
CA ASN A 701 -0.40 29.93 -19.92
C ASN A 701 -0.24 28.80 -18.89
N LEU A 702 -0.02 29.18 -17.62
CA LEU A 702 -0.06 28.32 -16.44
C LEU A 702 -1.45 28.39 -15.82
N TYR A 703 -2.01 27.24 -15.48
CA TYR A 703 -3.29 27.10 -14.81
C TYR A 703 -3.06 26.51 -13.43
N ALA A 704 -3.65 27.10 -12.39
CA ALA A 704 -3.63 26.56 -11.04
C ALA A 704 -5.07 26.30 -10.57
N LEU A 705 -5.31 25.14 -9.97
CA LEU A 705 -6.65 24.63 -9.67
C LEU A 705 -6.82 24.27 -8.20
N SER A 706 -7.88 24.79 -7.59
CA SER A 706 -8.40 24.38 -6.29
C SER A 706 -9.83 23.86 -6.43
N GLY A 707 -10.44 23.35 -5.36
CA GLY A 707 -11.85 22.95 -5.34
C GLY A 707 -12.87 24.10 -5.45
N ALA A 708 -12.43 25.33 -5.72
CA ALA A 708 -13.29 26.52 -5.86
C ALA A 708 -12.96 27.37 -7.11
N TYR A 709 -11.70 27.41 -7.55
CA TYR A 709 -11.26 28.27 -8.65
C TYR A 709 -10.23 27.58 -9.56
N ALA A 710 -10.27 27.96 -10.84
CA ALA A 710 -9.15 27.83 -11.77
C ALA A 710 -8.63 29.25 -12.09
N THR A 711 -7.36 29.52 -11.79
CA THR A 711 -6.69 30.77 -12.20
C THR A 711 -5.80 30.49 -13.41
N ILE A 712 -5.67 31.50 -14.29
CA ILE A 712 -4.84 31.43 -15.49
C ILE A 712 -3.77 32.53 -15.40
N HIS A 713 -2.52 32.19 -15.64
CA HIS A 713 -1.36 33.07 -15.52
C HIS A 713 -0.50 33.01 -16.78
N ALA A 714 0.07 34.13 -17.24
CA ALA A 714 1.06 34.10 -18.31
C ALA A 714 2.39 33.49 -17.80
N LEU A 715 2.97 32.51 -18.50
CA LEU A 715 4.19 31.81 -18.04
C LEU A 715 5.43 32.71 -17.93
N VAL A 716 5.46 33.82 -18.69
CA VAL A 716 6.63 34.72 -18.76
C VAL A 716 6.85 35.54 -17.48
N ASP A 717 5.78 35.95 -16.80
CA ASP A 717 5.81 36.83 -15.62
C ASP A 717 4.92 36.33 -14.46
N ILE A 718 4.18 35.24 -14.66
CA ILE A 718 3.18 34.65 -13.74
C ILE A 718 2.04 35.63 -13.39
N ARG A 719 1.80 36.64 -14.23
CA ARG A 719 0.69 37.59 -14.05
C ARG A 719 -0.65 36.87 -14.27
N GLU A 720 -1.55 36.98 -13.30
CA GLU A 720 -2.94 36.50 -13.42
C GLU A 720 -3.62 37.21 -14.60
N LEU A 721 -4.19 36.41 -15.50
CA LEU A 721 -4.94 36.81 -16.69
C LEU A 721 -6.44 36.69 -16.46
N GLU A 722 -6.87 35.59 -15.83
CA GLU A 722 -8.27 35.27 -15.53
C GLU A 722 -8.39 34.40 -14.27
N ARG A 723 -9.59 34.40 -13.66
CA ARG A 723 -9.97 33.65 -12.47
C ARG A 723 -11.41 33.17 -12.60
N ILE A 724 -11.56 31.87 -12.85
CA ILE A 724 -12.85 31.22 -13.12
C ILE A 724 -13.31 30.48 -11.87
N GLY A 725 -14.55 30.74 -11.43
CA GLY A 725 -15.20 29.99 -10.35
C GLY A 725 -15.67 28.62 -10.82
N LEU A 726 -15.38 27.57 -10.05
CA LEU A 726 -15.70 26.18 -10.38
C LEU A 726 -16.98 25.67 -9.70
N GLN A 727 -17.40 26.29 -8.59
CA GLN A 727 -18.67 26.07 -7.90
C GLN A 727 -19.88 26.60 -8.72
#